data_AF-A0A4Q1BVL9-F1
#
_entry.id   AF-A0A4Q1BVL9-F1
#
_cell.length_a   1.000
_cell.length_b   1.000
_cell.length_c   1.000
_cell.angle_alpha   90.00
_cell.angle_beta   90.00
_cell.angle_gamma   90.00
#
_symmetry.space_group_name_H-M   'P 1'
#
loop_
_entity.id
_entity.type
_entity.pdbx_description
1 polymer ?
#
loop_
_entity_poly.entity_id
_entity_poly.type
_entity_poly.pdbx_seq_one_letter_code
_entity_poly.pdbx_strand_id
1 'polypeptide(L)'
;MKPRLLLSLSLLLLQPIFALQANLAGVVDWHTPLLGVPLLDSFSSGVRRSGSPTPPTLVDTPDGLRGVVISRGNVLGVVDQKGEIVWRQRLEDGDEVGSYHVVGDSILLLSGPGGDTARLFTLSSGRPLWETHLSLVQNPELTNPPNPINHGSDVSFTSDLTSVVILSNGRRVTKLDLTTGRILWSLEAPGAGDTIIFQHVRISGPTVHLLAYVSSFSWGTLATMSLSLETSIPLAEMGQIPSIVELPEQSLLSSGAKEGEVRVVWTEHGRVRSVELNEDGSIGKVKDMLPGAGRLFTRVLDVGKTAKDRGLLLAQMRNGGVQIVDVIKGKTVDEFEGSVDAGDHSVSTYSAVKTDKGIAFHRLYWSFNLNLAMSQTYHVHDDGLVIQSGFTFGFDTLSHGVMLHAAVSSTLSQNQLPTLMITTSTGSVQLVEQRGVQWVREEGLSELTAVTFIDLGEPEVEEARHVLTEETFIARATRHLTEFKDLPSYVIRFARRLTSSSLASSKLSPLSEETLHRDQFGFQKLVLGVTPTGKLYALDSTNGIVVWSATLGRTSEDGSELEVVDMWNVKETGEEPPLVDVLAVRTRGQQVKTVVFQFNALTGDAGQKDEAGLPEGKQLFDGRPETAFLLPFRNCHTSALVLAIVDKTKHIHIFPSCKKVIKELSTMSSSLFFHTIDKSSIHGHAPALHSEEEIPIPTAEIWSFIVPPHETLLDVLPLSPSPTASFGKVTGDKKTLYKYLNPHLLTVTTRSENGGAVYVVDSVTGKVIYSTKVESANGDGMESVMLENWLVYRWEGKDGWRIGSVELYENVTDSKGETPGISGFADKHDIVAFTQSWVLPGEISMLGFTNSKLGVTARELLFINAQGQIASIPRKLLDPRRPIEKPTSSDKEEMLIPYDTYLASEPRRVITHTYPVIGLKHILTSPTLLESTSLIFAHGLDLFGSRISPGGTFDMLSDNFNKPQLLLTLAALSVGIMVARPAVRRKMERMRWY
;
A
#
# COMPACT_ATOMS: atom_id res chain seq x y z
N MET A 1 -49.80 -26.60 -30.41
CA MET A 1 -48.92 -26.50 -29.21
C MET A 1 -48.81 -25.04 -28.83
N LYS A 2 -49.11 -24.69 -27.57
CA LYS A 2 -49.44 -23.32 -27.16
C LYS A 2 -48.19 -22.45 -26.91
N PRO A 3 -48.20 -21.16 -27.31
CA PRO A 3 -47.10 -20.20 -27.07
C PRO A 3 -46.83 -19.90 -25.58
N ARG A 4 -47.69 -20.38 -24.67
CA ARG A 4 -47.47 -20.28 -23.22
C ARG A 4 -46.36 -21.21 -22.69
N LEU A 5 -46.04 -22.31 -23.38
CA LEU A 5 -44.96 -23.21 -22.95
C LEU A 5 -43.57 -22.65 -23.29
N LEU A 6 -43.47 -21.88 -24.38
CA LEU A 6 -42.23 -21.21 -24.79
C LEU A 6 -41.89 -20.04 -23.87
N LEU A 7 -42.90 -19.28 -23.40
CA LEU A 7 -42.67 -18.18 -22.46
C LEU A 7 -42.19 -18.67 -21.08
N SER A 8 -42.70 -19.82 -20.61
CA SER A 8 -42.22 -20.46 -19.37
C SER A 8 -40.82 -21.04 -19.51
N LEU A 9 -40.44 -21.51 -20.71
CA LEU A 9 -39.09 -22.03 -20.96
C LEU A 9 -38.06 -20.91 -21.12
N SER A 10 -38.43 -19.75 -21.67
CA SER A 10 -37.57 -18.57 -21.73
C SER A 10 -37.33 -17.92 -20.36
N LEU A 11 -38.29 -18.04 -19.43
CA LEU A 11 -38.10 -17.61 -18.03
C LEU A 11 -37.24 -18.57 -17.20
N LEU A 12 -37.08 -19.83 -17.64
CA LEU A 12 -36.15 -20.80 -17.04
C LEU A 12 -34.70 -20.66 -17.57
N LEU A 13 -34.49 -19.93 -18.66
CA LEU A 13 -33.18 -19.62 -19.25
C LEU A 13 -32.60 -18.28 -18.82
N LEU A 14 -33.40 -17.43 -18.17
CA LEU A 14 -32.90 -16.31 -17.38
C LEU A 14 -32.48 -16.88 -16.02
N GLN A 15 -31.26 -17.39 -15.90
CA GLN A 15 -30.66 -17.47 -14.57
C GLN A 15 -30.41 -16.03 -14.12
N PRO A 16 -31.15 -15.49 -13.14
CA PRO A 16 -30.70 -14.25 -12.55
C PRO A 16 -29.41 -14.62 -11.84
N ILE A 17 -28.33 -13.92 -12.16
CA ILE A 17 -27.08 -14.02 -11.42
C ILE A 17 -27.36 -13.41 -10.05
N PHE A 18 -27.99 -14.18 -9.17
CA PHE A 18 -28.16 -13.79 -7.78
C PHE A 18 -26.79 -13.97 -7.13
N ALA A 19 -26.16 -12.85 -6.78
CA ALA A 19 -25.08 -12.85 -5.79
C ALA A 19 -25.63 -13.45 -4.48
N LEU A 20 -24.80 -14.19 -3.73
CA LEU A 20 -25.25 -14.90 -2.52
C LEU A 20 -25.94 -13.96 -1.51
N GLN A 21 -25.59 -12.66 -1.49
CA GLN A 21 -26.16 -11.62 -0.63
C GLN A 21 -26.15 -10.23 -1.31
N ALA A 22 -26.83 -10.06 -2.44
CA ALA A 22 -26.89 -8.76 -3.16
C ALA A 22 -27.39 -7.58 -2.30
N ASN A 23 -28.15 -7.86 -1.24
CA ASN A 23 -28.66 -6.87 -0.30
C ASN A 23 -27.60 -6.30 0.67
N LEU A 24 -26.41 -6.91 0.75
CA LEU A 24 -25.32 -6.45 1.63
C LEU A 24 -24.24 -5.65 0.88
N ALA A 25 -24.24 -5.69 -0.46
CA ALA A 25 -23.31 -4.94 -1.30
C ALA A 25 -23.43 -3.43 -1.06
N GLY A 26 -22.30 -2.78 -0.81
CA GLY A 26 -22.20 -1.36 -0.43
C GLY A 26 -22.67 -1.04 0.99
N VAL A 27 -22.95 -2.05 1.82
CA VAL A 27 -23.37 -1.87 3.23
C VAL A 27 -22.35 -2.44 4.20
N VAL A 28 -21.78 -3.60 3.91
CA VAL A 28 -20.80 -4.28 4.78
C VAL A 28 -19.38 -4.17 4.26
N ASP A 29 -19.25 -3.72 3.02
CA ASP A 29 -18.06 -3.71 2.19
C ASP A 29 -17.80 -2.32 1.63
N TRP A 30 -16.52 -1.97 1.54
CA TRP A 30 -16.06 -0.68 1.08
C TRP A 30 -14.71 -0.81 0.35
N HIS A 31 -14.43 0.16 -0.50
CA HIS A 31 -13.21 0.23 -1.31
C HIS A 31 -12.71 1.68 -1.32
N THR A 32 -11.44 1.87 -1.00
CA THR A 32 -10.76 3.15 -1.08
C THR A 32 -9.71 3.10 -2.18
N PRO A 33 -9.97 3.68 -3.36
CA PRO A 33 -8.99 3.74 -4.44
C PRO A 33 -7.94 4.84 -4.19
N LEU A 34 -6.67 4.47 -4.32
CA LEU A 34 -5.52 5.37 -4.17
C LEU A 34 -4.72 5.47 -5.47
N LEU A 35 -4.03 6.60 -5.69
CA LEU A 35 -3.02 6.72 -6.74
C LEU A 35 -1.67 6.18 -6.27
N GLY A 36 -1.44 6.23 -4.97
CA GLY A 36 -0.17 5.93 -4.32
C GLY A 36 0.75 7.15 -4.23
N VAL A 37 1.80 7.02 -3.43
CA VAL A 37 2.72 8.13 -3.13
C VAL A 37 3.33 8.69 -4.42
N PRO A 38 3.19 10.00 -4.71
CA PRO A 38 3.72 10.59 -5.93
C PRO A 38 5.23 10.36 -6.08
N LEU A 39 5.64 10.04 -7.30
CA LEU A 39 7.04 9.79 -7.62
C LEU A 39 7.77 11.13 -7.83
N LEU A 40 8.44 11.62 -6.77
CA LEU A 40 9.24 12.85 -6.79
C LEU A 40 10.75 12.61 -6.83
N ASP A 41 11.19 11.49 -6.25
CA ASP A 41 12.60 11.25 -6.00
C ASP A 41 13.29 10.51 -7.13
N SER A 42 14.55 10.86 -7.34
CA SER A 42 15.55 10.03 -8.01
C SER A 42 16.23 9.03 -7.03
N PHE A 43 15.73 8.96 -5.79
CA PHE A 43 16.37 8.33 -4.62
C PHE A 43 15.67 7.06 -4.10
N SER A 44 14.73 6.47 -4.84
CA SER A 44 14.25 5.13 -4.49
C SER A 44 15.45 4.17 -4.56
N SER A 45 15.76 3.46 -3.46
CA SER A 45 16.82 2.43 -3.31
C SER A 45 18.27 2.85 -3.04
N GLY A 46 18.52 4.06 -2.51
CA GLY A 46 19.85 4.44 -1.98
C GLY A 46 20.92 4.72 -3.04
N VAL A 47 20.54 4.76 -4.32
CA VAL A 47 21.36 5.17 -5.46
C VAL A 47 20.81 6.50 -5.98
N ARG A 48 21.64 7.53 -6.05
CA ARG A 48 21.29 8.81 -6.71
C ARG A 48 21.07 8.54 -8.20
N ARG A 49 19.81 8.50 -8.65
CA ARG A 49 19.48 8.51 -10.08
C ARG A 49 19.65 9.95 -10.60
N SER A 50 20.12 10.12 -11.82
CA SER A 50 20.20 11.37 -12.57
C SER A 50 19.07 11.39 -13.59
N GLY A 51 18.31 12.47 -13.58
CA GLY A 51 17.03 12.59 -14.26
C GLY A 51 15.88 12.38 -13.28
N SER A 52 15.02 13.39 -13.18
CA SER A 52 13.93 13.40 -12.22
C SER A 52 12.63 12.97 -12.90
N PRO A 53 11.82 12.12 -12.25
CA PRO A 53 10.48 11.81 -12.71
C PRO A 53 9.68 13.12 -12.84
N THR A 54 8.70 13.15 -13.74
CA THR A 54 7.87 14.36 -13.86
C THR A 54 7.03 14.50 -12.59
N PRO A 55 7.19 15.58 -11.81
CA PRO A 55 6.44 15.75 -10.58
C PRO A 55 4.96 16.01 -10.91
N PRO A 56 4.04 15.99 -9.92
CA PRO A 56 2.64 16.33 -10.13
C PRO A 56 2.46 17.68 -10.84
N THR A 57 1.47 17.75 -11.73
CA THR A 57 1.13 18.97 -12.48
C THR A 57 -0.36 19.26 -12.40
N LEU A 58 -0.69 20.55 -12.46
CA LEU A 58 -2.07 21.05 -12.53
C LEU A 58 -2.36 21.54 -13.94
N VAL A 59 -3.50 21.12 -14.49
CA VAL A 59 -3.91 21.41 -15.86
C VAL A 59 -5.34 21.92 -15.86
N ASP A 60 -5.57 23.08 -16.47
CA ASP A 60 -6.92 23.60 -16.68
C ASP A 60 -7.56 22.91 -17.89
N THR A 61 -8.71 22.27 -17.68
CA THR A 61 -9.50 21.65 -18.74
C THR A 61 -10.89 22.33 -18.83
N PRO A 62 -11.62 22.19 -19.94
CA PRO A 62 -13.00 22.70 -20.04
C PRO A 62 -13.92 22.19 -18.93
N ASP A 63 -13.65 20.99 -18.39
CA ASP A 63 -14.42 20.35 -17.33
C ASP A 63 -13.93 20.70 -15.90
N GLY A 64 -12.92 21.59 -15.79
CA GLY A 64 -12.32 22.03 -14.54
C GLY A 64 -10.83 21.70 -14.42
N LEU A 65 -10.24 22.10 -13.30
CA LEU A 65 -8.82 21.82 -12.99
C LEU A 65 -8.61 20.32 -12.76
N ARG A 66 -7.53 19.78 -13.32
CA ARG A 66 -7.11 18.38 -13.18
C ARG A 66 -5.70 18.32 -12.62
N GLY A 67 -5.46 17.40 -11.69
CA GLY A 67 -4.12 17.05 -11.22
C GLY A 67 -3.65 15.77 -11.89
N VAL A 68 -2.49 15.79 -12.55
CA VAL A 68 -1.86 14.60 -13.15
C VAL A 68 -0.72 14.15 -12.26
N VAL A 69 -0.67 12.85 -11.96
CA VAL A 69 0.30 12.26 -11.03
C VAL A 69 0.80 10.93 -11.59
N ILE A 70 2.11 10.71 -11.51
CA ILE A 70 2.69 9.37 -11.52
C ILE A 70 3.14 9.00 -10.10
N SER A 71 2.96 7.74 -9.71
CA SER A 71 3.23 7.27 -8.34
C SER A 71 4.28 6.17 -8.28
N ARG A 72 4.85 5.98 -7.09
CA ARG A 72 5.75 4.86 -6.77
C ARG A 72 5.08 3.49 -6.92
N GLY A 73 3.74 3.44 -6.87
CA GLY A 73 2.94 2.24 -7.11
C GLY A 73 2.77 1.86 -8.59
N ASN A 74 3.55 2.47 -9.48
CA ASN A 74 3.50 2.30 -10.93
C ASN A 74 2.16 2.71 -11.56
N VAL A 75 1.62 3.83 -11.11
CA VAL A 75 0.31 4.34 -11.56
C VAL A 75 0.45 5.69 -12.24
N LEU A 76 -0.19 5.85 -13.40
CA LEU A 76 -0.56 7.15 -13.96
C LEU A 76 -2.01 7.46 -13.58
N GLY A 77 -2.23 8.58 -12.90
CA GLY A 77 -3.54 8.97 -12.39
C GLY A 77 -3.91 10.42 -12.67
N VAL A 78 -5.21 10.67 -12.77
CA VAL A 78 -5.77 12.02 -12.87
C VAL A 78 -6.84 12.22 -11.80
N VAL A 79 -6.69 13.31 -11.03
CA VAL A 79 -7.66 13.75 -10.02
C VAL A 79 -8.38 15.03 -10.44
N ASP A 80 -9.60 15.22 -9.95
CA ASP A 80 -10.35 16.46 -10.15
C ASP A 80 -10.12 17.50 -9.03
N GLN A 81 -10.81 18.64 -9.13
CA GLN A 81 -10.79 19.71 -8.13
C GLN A 81 -11.25 19.29 -6.73
N LYS A 82 -12.03 18.22 -6.61
CA LYS A 82 -12.51 17.68 -5.32
C LYS A 82 -11.58 16.62 -4.76
N GLY A 83 -10.53 16.24 -5.49
CA GLY A 83 -9.63 15.16 -5.12
C GLY A 83 -10.20 13.78 -5.46
N GLU A 84 -11.25 13.68 -6.28
CA GLU A 84 -11.75 12.39 -6.75
C GLU A 84 -10.91 11.90 -7.94
N ILE A 85 -10.68 10.59 -8.01
CA ILE A 85 -9.96 9.98 -9.13
C ILE A 85 -10.90 9.98 -10.34
N VAL A 86 -10.52 10.70 -11.40
CA VAL A 86 -11.24 10.68 -12.68
C VAL A 86 -10.97 9.35 -13.38
N TRP A 87 -9.69 8.98 -13.46
CA TRP A 87 -9.22 7.69 -13.94
C TRP A 87 -7.79 7.45 -13.46
N ARG A 88 -7.37 6.18 -13.50
CA ARG A 88 -6.00 5.76 -13.23
C ARG A 88 -5.67 4.51 -14.04
N GLN A 89 -4.41 4.36 -14.39
CA GLN A 89 -3.85 3.20 -15.08
C GLN A 89 -2.64 2.72 -14.28
N ARG A 90 -2.70 1.50 -13.76
CA ARG A 90 -1.53 0.83 -13.18
C ARG A 90 -0.83 0.04 -14.28
N LEU A 91 0.46 0.29 -14.47
CA LEU A 91 1.28 -0.49 -15.38
C LEU A 91 1.80 -1.76 -14.68
N GLU A 92 2.24 -2.73 -15.48
CA GLU A 92 2.82 -3.98 -14.98
C GLU A 92 4.13 -3.73 -14.23
N ASP A 93 4.49 -4.56 -13.25
CA ASP A 93 5.64 -4.29 -12.39
C ASP A 93 7.00 -4.25 -13.15
N GLY A 94 7.08 -4.83 -14.35
CA GLY A 94 8.24 -4.74 -15.24
C GLY A 94 8.28 -3.50 -16.15
N ASP A 95 7.23 -2.70 -16.17
CA ASP A 95 7.04 -1.52 -17.03
C ASP A 95 6.85 -0.29 -16.14
N GLU A 96 7.93 0.12 -15.49
CA GLU A 96 7.92 1.25 -14.54
C GLU A 96 7.52 2.57 -15.23
N VAL A 97 6.71 3.41 -14.58
CA VAL A 97 6.43 4.78 -15.03
C VAL A 97 7.66 5.65 -14.82
N GLY A 98 8.08 6.37 -15.88
CA GLY A 98 9.23 7.27 -15.82
C GLY A 98 8.84 8.74 -15.80
N SER A 99 8.29 9.21 -16.91
CA SER A 99 7.94 10.61 -17.12
C SER A 99 6.65 10.74 -17.91
N TYR A 100 5.97 11.88 -17.76
CA TYR A 100 4.76 12.17 -18.52
C TYR A 100 4.75 13.61 -19.01
N HIS A 101 4.07 13.84 -20.13
CA HIS A 101 3.97 15.15 -20.74
C HIS A 101 2.54 15.42 -21.19
N VAL A 102 1.96 16.49 -20.65
CA VAL A 102 0.61 16.92 -21.03
C VAL A 102 0.67 17.80 -22.27
N VAL A 103 -0.12 17.43 -23.29
CA VAL A 103 -0.25 18.15 -24.56
C VAL A 103 -1.71 18.23 -24.95
N GLY A 104 -2.30 19.42 -24.86
CA GLY A 104 -3.73 19.60 -25.10
C GLY A 104 -4.56 18.74 -24.15
N ASP A 105 -5.47 17.92 -24.69
CA ASP A 105 -6.26 16.92 -23.94
C ASP A 105 -5.61 15.51 -23.96
N SER A 106 -4.28 15.43 -24.06
CA SER A 106 -3.56 14.16 -24.11
C SER A 106 -2.37 14.14 -23.16
N ILE A 107 -2.03 12.95 -22.68
CA ILE A 107 -0.87 12.67 -21.83
C ILE A 107 0.01 11.67 -22.56
N LEU A 108 1.23 12.07 -22.92
CA LEU A 108 2.26 11.15 -23.36
C LEU A 108 3.00 10.62 -22.13
N LEU A 109 2.96 9.32 -21.92
CA LEU A 109 3.69 8.61 -20.87
C LEU A 109 4.89 7.89 -21.48
N LEU A 110 6.06 8.05 -20.85
CA LEU A 110 7.22 7.19 -21.08
C LEU A 110 7.35 6.22 -19.90
N SER A 111 7.48 4.95 -20.22
CA SER A 111 7.62 3.87 -19.25
C SER A 111 8.60 2.81 -19.75
N GLY A 112 8.90 1.83 -18.89
CA GLY A 112 9.80 0.73 -19.17
C GLY A 112 11.27 1.13 -19.11
N PRO A 113 12.22 0.18 -19.13
CA PRO A 113 13.65 0.46 -18.92
C PRO A 113 14.18 1.58 -19.84
N GLY A 114 14.63 2.68 -19.23
CA GLY A 114 15.11 3.88 -19.93
C GLY A 114 14.08 4.60 -20.82
N GLY A 115 12.78 4.45 -20.55
CA GLY A 115 11.70 5.08 -21.32
C GLY A 115 11.56 4.47 -22.71
N ASP A 116 11.66 3.14 -22.81
CA ASP A 116 11.60 2.40 -24.06
C ASP A 116 10.18 2.24 -24.62
N THR A 117 9.15 2.55 -23.84
CA THR A 117 7.76 2.42 -24.24
C THR A 117 7.07 3.76 -24.13
N ALA A 118 6.47 4.21 -25.24
CA ALA A 118 5.73 5.45 -25.33
C ALA A 118 4.24 5.17 -25.48
N ARG A 119 3.41 5.82 -24.66
CA ARG A 119 1.95 5.68 -24.69
C ARG A 119 1.27 7.02 -24.69
N LEU A 120 0.22 7.16 -25.47
CA LEU A 120 -0.60 8.38 -25.47
C LEU A 120 -1.98 8.06 -24.90
N PHE A 121 -2.37 8.78 -23.85
CA PHE A 121 -3.68 8.67 -23.21
C PHE A 121 -4.47 9.96 -23.40
N THR A 122 -5.80 9.85 -23.45
CA THR A 122 -6.67 11.03 -23.33
C THR A 122 -6.70 11.52 -21.88
N LEU A 123 -6.46 12.81 -21.64
CA LEU A 123 -6.47 13.43 -20.30
C LEU A 123 -7.86 13.36 -19.65
N SER A 124 -8.93 13.55 -20.42
CA SER A 124 -10.30 13.52 -19.92
C SER A 124 -10.81 12.12 -19.52
N SER A 125 -10.42 11.06 -20.25
CA SER A 125 -11.02 9.72 -20.07
C SER A 125 -10.04 8.59 -19.73
N GLY A 126 -8.73 8.81 -19.78
CA GLY A 126 -7.72 7.77 -19.53
C GLY A 126 -7.66 6.67 -20.59
N ARG A 127 -8.26 6.91 -21.76
CA ARG A 127 -8.27 5.93 -22.86
C ARG A 127 -6.91 5.93 -23.55
N PRO A 128 -6.27 4.77 -23.76
CA PRO A 128 -5.08 4.69 -24.61
C PRO A 128 -5.48 4.96 -26.07
N LEU A 129 -4.82 5.93 -26.69
CA LEU A 129 -4.93 6.25 -28.11
C LEU A 129 -4.01 5.36 -28.93
N TRP A 130 -2.76 5.20 -28.49
CA TRP A 130 -1.77 4.29 -29.07
C TRP A 130 -0.67 3.97 -28.05
N GLU A 131 0.06 2.89 -28.34
CA GLU A 131 1.24 2.43 -27.63
C GLU A 131 2.30 2.01 -28.66
N THR A 132 3.54 2.43 -28.45
CA THR A 132 4.66 2.16 -29.34
C THR A 132 5.91 1.82 -28.52
N HIS A 133 6.45 0.63 -28.74
CA HIS A 133 7.78 0.26 -28.24
C HIS A 133 8.86 0.88 -29.13
N LEU A 134 9.79 1.61 -28.52
CA LEU A 134 10.86 2.36 -29.18
C LEU A 134 12.11 1.49 -29.42
N SER A 135 12.23 0.37 -28.71
CA SER A 135 13.32 -0.61 -28.84
C SER A 135 12.87 -1.85 -29.64
N LEU A 136 13.73 -2.34 -30.53
CA LEU A 136 13.51 -3.57 -31.31
C LEU A 136 14.11 -4.83 -30.65
N VAL A 137 14.80 -4.70 -29.52
CA VAL A 137 15.46 -5.82 -28.83
C VAL A 137 14.44 -6.53 -27.95
N GLN A 138 14.03 -7.73 -28.35
CA GLN A 138 13.10 -8.60 -27.61
C GLN A 138 13.69 -9.20 -26.31
N ASN A 139 14.95 -8.92 -25.97
CA ASN A 139 15.64 -9.48 -24.80
C ASN A 139 16.04 -8.38 -23.80
N PRO A 140 15.24 -8.12 -22.75
CA PRO A 140 15.60 -7.23 -21.65
C PRO A 140 16.84 -7.67 -20.85
N GLU A 141 17.28 -8.92 -20.98
CA GLU A 141 18.47 -9.45 -20.29
C GLU A 141 19.82 -8.95 -20.85
N LEU A 142 19.83 -8.33 -22.05
CA LEU A 142 21.06 -7.88 -22.71
C LEU A 142 21.47 -6.44 -22.38
N THR A 143 20.62 -5.66 -21.68
CA THR A 143 20.95 -4.34 -21.16
C THR A 143 21.30 -4.45 -19.70
N ASN A 144 22.47 -5.01 -19.40
CA ASN A 144 22.99 -5.13 -18.04
C ASN A 144 24.21 -4.21 -17.87
N PRO A 145 24.20 -3.25 -16.92
CA PRO A 145 23.09 -2.94 -16.01
C PRO A 145 21.96 -2.17 -16.71
N PRO A 146 20.69 -2.35 -16.29
CA PRO A 146 19.59 -1.52 -16.75
C PRO A 146 19.85 -0.07 -16.30
N ASN A 147 19.92 0.86 -17.25
CA ASN A 147 19.92 2.28 -16.89
C ASN A 147 18.61 2.60 -16.17
N PRO A 148 18.62 3.30 -15.03
CA PRO A 148 17.37 3.67 -14.35
C PRO A 148 16.53 4.52 -15.29
N ILE A 149 15.20 4.37 -15.24
CA ILE A 149 14.26 4.89 -16.25
C ILE A 149 14.37 6.39 -16.58
N ASN A 150 14.81 7.19 -15.61
CA ASN A 150 14.94 8.64 -15.77
C ASN A 150 16.31 9.08 -16.30
N HIS A 151 17.27 8.16 -16.45
CA HIS A 151 18.56 8.48 -17.08
C HIS A 151 18.42 8.46 -18.60
N GLY A 152 18.47 9.64 -19.20
CA GLY A 152 18.53 9.78 -20.65
C GLY A 152 17.20 9.52 -21.37
N SER A 153 16.09 9.85 -20.71
CA SER A 153 14.78 9.96 -21.35
C SER A 153 14.30 11.42 -21.33
N ASP A 154 13.89 11.95 -22.49
CA ASP A 154 13.36 13.31 -22.63
C ASP A 154 12.47 13.41 -23.87
N VAL A 155 11.60 14.40 -23.91
CA VAL A 155 10.59 14.57 -24.97
C VAL A 155 10.52 16.01 -25.46
N SER A 156 10.52 16.17 -26.78
CA SER A 156 10.20 17.44 -27.43
C SER A 156 9.09 17.28 -28.46
N PHE A 157 8.16 18.23 -28.46
CA PHE A 157 7.01 18.26 -29.38
C PHE A 157 7.25 19.32 -30.46
N THR A 158 6.74 19.09 -31.66
CA THR A 158 6.73 20.11 -32.71
C THR A 158 5.76 21.24 -32.37
N SER A 159 5.98 22.44 -32.92
CA SER A 159 5.17 23.63 -32.64
C SER A 159 3.71 23.48 -33.09
N ASP A 160 3.47 22.70 -34.14
CA ASP A 160 2.15 22.35 -34.68
C ASP A 160 1.50 21.14 -33.96
N LEU A 161 2.20 20.52 -33.00
CA LEU A 161 1.76 19.33 -32.26
C LEU A 161 1.39 18.13 -33.15
N THR A 162 2.02 17.99 -34.32
CA THR A 162 1.79 16.83 -35.21
C THR A 162 2.75 15.67 -34.93
N SER A 163 3.97 15.97 -34.47
CA SER A 163 5.00 14.98 -34.21
C SER A 163 5.66 15.18 -32.84
N VAL A 164 6.25 14.12 -32.33
CA VAL A 164 7.03 14.11 -31.10
C VAL A 164 8.37 13.45 -31.35
N VAL A 165 9.44 14.00 -30.77
CA VAL A 165 10.77 13.37 -30.74
C VAL A 165 11.05 12.94 -29.32
N ILE A 166 11.34 11.66 -29.15
CA ILE A 166 11.59 11.02 -27.87
C ILE A 166 13.04 10.55 -27.84
N LEU A 167 13.76 10.92 -26.79
CA LEU A 167 15.03 10.33 -26.42
C LEU A 167 14.76 9.18 -25.45
N SER A 168 15.30 7.99 -25.73
CA SER A 168 15.19 6.82 -24.86
C SER A 168 16.54 6.15 -24.64
N ASN A 169 16.70 5.53 -23.47
CA ASN A 169 17.90 4.84 -22.99
C ASN A 169 19.18 5.70 -22.98
N GLY A 170 19.06 7.02 -23.12
CA GLY A 170 20.18 7.94 -23.31
C GLY A 170 20.98 7.71 -24.59
N ARG A 171 20.42 6.98 -25.55
CA ARG A 171 21.14 6.51 -26.75
C ARG A 171 20.32 6.60 -28.03
N ARG A 172 18.99 6.41 -27.95
CA ARG A 172 18.12 6.32 -29.12
C ARG A 172 17.23 7.55 -29.20
N VAL A 173 17.13 8.12 -30.39
CA VAL A 173 16.25 9.26 -30.69
C VAL A 173 15.24 8.79 -31.73
N THR A 174 13.96 8.91 -31.40
CA THR A 174 12.88 8.41 -32.25
C THR A 174 11.86 9.52 -32.47
N LYS A 175 11.53 9.80 -33.73
CA LYS A 175 10.43 10.69 -34.10
C LYS A 175 9.18 9.87 -34.37
N LEU A 176 8.10 10.19 -33.68
CA LEU A 176 6.79 9.60 -33.85
C LEU A 176 5.80 10.63 -34.42
N ASP A 177 4.84 10.14 -35.20
CA ASP A 177 3.60 10.86 -35.45
C ASP A 177 2.75 10.84 -34.17
N LEU A 178 2.35 12.02 -33.67
CA LEU A 178 1.67 12.12 -32.38
C LEU A 178 0.25 11.53 -32.42
N THR A 179 -0.40 11.51 -33.58
CA THR A 179 -1.79 11.04 -33.71
C THR A 179 -1.89 9.53 -33.81
N THR A 180 -0.94 8.89 -34.50
CA THR A 180 -0.96 7.46 -34.81
C THR A 180 0.05 6.64 -34.00
N GLY A 181 1.03 7.28 -33.36
CA GLY A 181 2.14 6.60 -32.69
C GLY A 181 3.15 5.96 -33.65
N ARG A 182 2.99 6.14 -34.97
CA ARG A 182 3.85 5.53 -35.96
C ARG A 182 5.25 6.14 -35.92
N ILE A 183 6.26 5.28 -35.89
CA ILE A 183 7.67 5.70 -36.04
C ILE A 183 7.89 6.27 -37.44
N LEU A 184 8.26 7.54 -37.51
CA LEU A 184 8.63 8.24 -38.75
C LEU A 184 10.10 7.99 -39.08
N TRP A 185 10.97 8.11 -38.08
CA TRP A 185 12.37 7.68 -38.15
C TRP A 185 12.90 7.40 -36.74
N SER A 186 13.95 6.58 -36.65
CA SER A 186 14.67 6.31 -35.41
C SER A 186 16.17 6.28 -35.70
N LEU A 187 16.96 6.85 -34.79
CA LEU A 187 18.41 6.90 -34.87
C LEU A 187 18.99 6.44 -33.54
N GLU A 188 19.94 5.51 -33.59
CA GLU A 188 20.83 5.28 -32.46
C GLU A 188 22.01 6.24 -32.58
N ALA A 189 22.19 7.10 -31.58
CA ALA A 189 23.17 8.17 -31.66
C ALA A 189 24.59 7.58 -31.71
N PRO A 190 25.42 7.97 -32.70
CA PRO A 190 26.76 7.43 -32.86
C PRO A 190 27.63 7.78 -31.64
N GLY A 191 28.36 6.78 -31.12
CA GLY A 191 29.21 6.94 -29.94
C GLY A 191 28.48 6.85 -28.60
N ALA A 192 27.14 6.72 -28.59
CA ALA A 192 26.38 6.48 -27.37
C ALA A 192 26.80 5.14 -26.74
N GLY A 193 27.00 5.14 -25.41
CA GLY A 193 27.65 4.06 -24.68
C GLY A 193 27.74 4.37 -23.20
N ASP A 194 28.59 3.65 -22.46
CA ASP A 194 28.77 3.88 -21.01
C ASP A 194 29.37 5.26 -20.71
N THR A 195 30.11 5.82 -21.66
CA THR A 195 30.83 7.10 -21.50
C THR A 195 30.07 8.32 -22.02
N ILE A 196 29.12 8.14 -22.93
CA ILE A 196 28.34 9.21 -23.56
C ILE A 196 26.87 8.89 -23.39
N ILE A 197 26.18 9.71 -22.59
CA ILE A 197 24.75 9.57 -22.31
C ILE A 197 24.06 10.84 -22.76
N PHE A 198 23.14 10.71 -23.71
CA PHE A 198 22.24 11.80 -24.10
C PHE A 198 21.19 12.03 -23.01
N GLN A 199 20.90 13.29 -22.70
CA GLN A 199 20.05 13.67 -21.55
C GLN A 199 18.88 14.56 -21.94
N HIS A 200 19.09 15.44 -22.92
CA HIS A 200 18.06 16.38 -23.34
C HIS A 200 17.84 16.36 -24.85
N VAL A 201 16.58 16.50 -25.25
CA VAL A 201 16.18 16.68 -26.64
C VAL A 201 15.33 17.93 -26.78
N ARG A 202 15.60 18.73 -27.82
CA ARG A 202 14.83 19.94 -28.10
C ARG A 202 14.65 20.16 -29.59
N ILE A 203 13.42 20.38 -30.01
CA ILE A 203 13.07 20.78 -31.37
C ILE A 203 13.06 22.31 -31.43
N SER A 204 13.71 22.88 -32.45
CA SER A 204 13.65 24.31 -32.77
C SER A 204 13.57 24.45 -34.29
N GLY A 205 12.48 24.98 -34.84
CA GLY A 205 12.31 25.04 -36.29
C GLY A 205 12.46 23.67 -36.98
N PRO A 206 13.32 23.55 -38.02
CA PRO A 206 13.53 22.30 -38.74
C PRO A 206 14.59 21.38 -38.11
N THR A 207 15.08 21.67 -36.91
CA THR A 207 16.23 20.97 -36.29
C THR A 207 15.89 20.36 -34.94
N VAL A 208 16.56 19.25 -34.63
CA VAL A 208 16.49 18.54 -33.35
C VAL A 208 17.88 18.63 -32.71
N HIS A 209 17.99 19.34 -31.60
CA HIS A 209 19.22 19.45 -30.82
C HIS A 209 19.21 18.46 -29.67
N LEU A 210 20.34 17.79 -29.49
CA LEU A 210 20.55 16.79 -28.45
C LEU A 210 21.74 17.23 -27.59
N LEU A 211 21.59 17.12 -26.27
CA LEU A 211 22.67 17.36 -25.32
C LEU A 211 23.07 16.04 -24.67
N ALA A 212 24.37 15.77 -24.68
CA ALA A 212 24.97 14.61 -24.05
C ALA A 212 25.96 15.03 -22.96
N TYR A 213 26.00 14.22 -21.92
CA TYR A 213 27.05 14.23 -20.91
C TYR A 213 28.08 13.17 -21.25
N VAL A 214 29.34 13.58 -21.34
CA VAL A 214 30.49 12.71 -21.57
C VAL A 214 31.23 12.55 -20.25
N SER A 215 31.11 11.39 -19.62
CA SER A 215 31.72 11.10 -18.33
C SER A 215 33.24 10.92 -18.45
N SER A 216 34.00 11.45 -17.48
CA SER A 216 35.43 11.18 -17.27
C SER A 216 35.71 10.94 -15.77
N PHE A 217 36.94 10.63 -15.40
CA PHE A 217 37.33 10.03 -14.11
C PHE A 217 36.94 10.85 -12.85
N SER A 218 36.70 12.16 -12.98
CA SER A 218 36.31 13.04 -11.85
C SER A 218 35.41 14.22 -12.21
N TRP A 219 35.22 14.48 -13.51
CA TRP A 219 34.37 15.52 -14.07
C TRP A 219 33.95 15.04 -15.47
N GLY A 220 32.89 15.60 -16.04
CA GLY A 220 32.47 15.33 -17.41
C GLY A 220 32.49 16.57 -18.29
N THR A 221 32.42 16.36 -19.60
CA THR A 221 32.22 17.43 -20.59
C THR A 221 30.86 17.29 -21.25
N LEU A 222 30.29 18.39 -21.70
CA LEU A 222 29.10 18.38 -22.52
C LEU A 222 29.45 18.16 -24.00
N ALA A 223 28.61 17.43 -24.69
CA ALA A 223 28.65 17.26 -26.13
C ALA A 223 27.26 17.47 -26.73
N THR A 224 27.20 17.85 -28.00
CA THR A 224 25.95 18.14 -28.68
C THR A 224 25.90 17.47 -30.04
N MET A 225 24.69 17.09 -30.45
CA MET A 225 24.41 16.59 -31.79
C MET A 225 23.14 17.27 -32.29
N SER A 226 23.17 17.74 -33.54
CA SER A 226 22.00 18.36 -34.18
C SER A 226 21.57 17.51 -35.37
N LEU A 227 20.29 17.17 -35.44
CA LEU A 227 19.68 16.36 -36.48
C LEU A 227 18.65 17.19 -37.27
N SER A 228 18.38 16.79 -38.51
CA SER A 228 17.20 17.27 -39.22
C SER A 228 15.92 16.78 -38.54
N LEU A 229 14.85 17.58 -38.53
CA LEU A 229 13.55 17.12 -38.05
C LEU A 229 12.86 16.19 -39.06
N GLU A 230 13.10 16.37 -40.36
CA GLU A 230 12.50 15.56 -41.43
C GLU A 230 13.18 14.19 -41.57
N THR A 231 14.48 14.12 -41.35
CA THR A 231 15.30 12.91 -41.54
C THR A 231 16.16 12.61 -40.32
N SER A 232 16.63 11.37 -40.15
CA SER A 232 17.54 11.00 -39.07
C SER A 232 19.01 11.39 -39.31
N ILE A 233 19.29 12.31 -40.24
CA ILE A 233 20.66 12.63 -40.68
C ILE A 233 21.23 13.72 -39.76
N PRO A 234 22.43 13.52 -39.16
CA PRO A 234 23.15 14.57 -38.45
C PRO A 234 23.51 15.73 -39.37
N LEU A 235 23.24 16.96 -38.93
CA LEU A 235 23.56 18.18 -39.67
C LEU A 235 25.04 18.57 -39.56
N ALA A 236 25.70 18.12 -38.48
CA ALA A 236 27.11 18.30 -38.21
C ALA A 236 27.68 17.07 -37.48
N GLU A 237 29.01 16.95 -37.44
CA GLU A 237 29.68 16.01 -36.54
C GLU A 237 29.38 16.34 -35.07
N MET A 238 29.45 15.33 -34.20
CA MET A 238 29.22 15.51 -32.77
C MET A 238 30.21 16.54 -32.20
N GLY A 239 29.69 17.66 -31.72
CA GLY A 239 30.49 18.77 -31.25
C GLY A 239 30.71 18.70 -29.73
N GLN A 240 31.96 18.83 -29.29
CA GLN A 240 32.28 18.91 -27.87
C GLN A 240 32.22 20.36 -27.38
N ILE A 241 31.50 20.59 -26.29
CA ILE A 241 31.39 21.90 -25.65
C ILE A 241 32.50 22.00 -24.60
N PRO A 242 33.40 23.01 -24.66
CA PRO A 242 34.43 23.22 -23.64
C PRO A 242 33.76 23.58 -22.30
N SER A 243 33.56 22.56 -21.47
CA SER A 243 32.77 22.62 -20.24
C SER A 243 33.34 21.66 -19.22
N ILE A 244 33.20 21.98 -17.95
CA ILE A 244 33.53 21.10 -16.83
C ILE A 244 32.27 20.98 -15.99
N VAL A 245 31.67 19.80 -16.02
CA VAL A 245 30.39 19.51 -15.37
C VAL A 245 30.58 18.32 -14.44
N GLU A 246 30.31 18.52 -13.15
CA GLU A 246 30.44 17.47 -12.14
C GLU A 246 29.25 16.52 -12.19
N LEU A 247 28.05 17.07 -12.36
CA LEU A 247 26.80 16.32 -12.40
C LEU A 247 26.00 16.66 -13.66
N PRO A 248 25.47 15.66 -14.39
CA PRO A 248 24.51 15.84 -15.49
C PRO A 248 23.50 16.99 -15.35
N GLU A 249 22.85 17.05 -14.18
CA GLU A 249 21.74 17.95 -13.85
C GLU A 249 22.14 19.44 -13.83
N GLN A 250 23.44 19.72 -13.85
CA GLN A 250 23.96 21.08 -13.93
C GLN A 250 23.84 21.68 -15.33
N SER A 251 23.39 20.91 -16.33
CA SER A 251 23.28 21.34 -17.72
C SER A 251 21.87 21.14 -18.29
N LEU A 252 21.41 22.08 -19.12
CA LEU A 252 20.04 22.12 -19.65
C LEU A 252 20.01 22.69 -21.08
N LEU A 253 18.98 22.34 -21.86
CA LEU A 253 18.64 22.98 -23.14
C LEU A 253 17.50 23.99 -22.98
N SER A 254 17.71 25.21 -23.46
CA SER A 254 16.77 26.34 -23.42
C SER A 254 16.59 26.97 -24.80
N SER A 255 15.51 27.71 -25.03
CA SER A 255 15.26 28.34 -26.34
C SER A 255 16.35 29.32 -26.75
N GLY A 256 16.68 29.34 -28.05
CA GLY A 256 17.55 30.34 -28.66
C GLY A 256 16.82 31.66 -28.95
N ALA A 257 17.53 32.63 -29.55
CA ALA A 257 16.97 33.93 -29.90
C ALA A 257 16.09 33.87 -31.15
N LYS A 258 16.41 32.95 -32.07
CA LYS A 258 15.63 32.68 -33.29
C LYS A 258 15.16 31.23 -33.33
N GLU A 259 14.17 31.00 -34.17
CA GLU A 259 13.76 29.65 -34.57
C GLU A 259 14.94 28.94 -35.24
N GLY A 260 15.17 27.66 -34.90
CA GLY A 260 16.35 26.90 -35.32
C GLY A 260 17.55 27.03 -34.37
N GLU A 261 17.58 28.03 -33.49
CA GLU A 261 18.65 28.21 -32.50
C GLU A 261 18.21 27.65 -31.12
N VAL A 262 19.15 27.08 -30.37
CA VAL A 262 18.97 26.58 -28.99
C VAL A 262 20.16 27.03 -28.14
N ARG A 263 19.95 27.29 -26.84
CA ARG A 263 21.04 27.55 -25.90
C ARG A 263 21.25 26.40 -24.94
N VAL A 264 22.49 25.95 -24.86
CA VAL A 264 22.95 25.07 -23.78
C VAL A 264 23.36 25.96 -22.62
N VAL A 265 22.85 25.69 -21.42
CA VAL A 265 23.17 26.44 -20.21
C VAL A 265 23.73 25.46 -19.19
N TRP A 266 24.83 25.81 -18.52
CA TRP A 266 25.38 25.01 -17.43
C TRP A 266 26.02 25.86 -16.34
N THR A 267 26.20 25.27 -15.16
CA THR A 267 27.01 25.87 -14.10
C THR A 267 28.43 25.32 -14.08
N GLU A 268 29.41 26.20 -13.97
CA GLU A 268 30.83 25.85 -13.90
C GLU A 268 31.59 26.87 -13.04
N HIS A 269 32.40 26.39 -12.09
CA HIS A 269 33.26 27.24 -11.23
C HIS A 269 32.51 28.42 -10.58
N GLY A 270 31.25 28.23 -10.18
CA GLY A 270 30.46 29.30 -9.56
C GLY A 270 29.82 30.29 -10.54
N ARG A 271 29.83 30.02 -11.85
CA ARG A 271 29.24 30.87 -12.90
C ARG A 271 28.20 30.11 -13.70
N VAL A 272 27.19 30.83 -14.18
CA VAL A 272 26.28 30.31 -15.22
C VAL A 272 26.87 30.65 -16.57
N ARG A 273 27.15 29.61 -17.37
CA ARG A 273 27.68 29.71 -18.72
C ARG A 273 26.61 29.29 -19.71
N SER A 274 26.70 29.84 -20.92
CA SER A 274 25.87 29.40 -22.03
C SER A 274 26.66 29.34 -23.31
N VAL A 275 26.21 28.45 -24.21
CA VAL A 275 26.64 28.43 -25.60
C VAL A 275 25.42 28.33 -26.50
N GLU A 276 25.48 29.01 -27.63
CA GLU A 276 24.43 29.03 -28.64
C GLU A 276 24.72 27.93 -29.65
N LEU A 277 23.71 27.09 -29.90
CA LEU A 277 23.70 26.09 -30.96
C LEU A 277 22.86 26.66 -32.10
N ASN A 278 23.50 26.82 -33.25
CA ASN A 278 22.84 27.31 -34.45
C ASN A 278 22.09 26.17 -35.16
N GLU A 279 21.22 26.54 -36.09
CA GLU A 279 20.43 25.61 -36.90
C GLU A 279 21.31 24.60 -37.67
N ASP A 280 22.46 25.01 -38.17
CA ASP A 280 23.42 24.14 -38.86
C ASP A 280 24.18 23.16 -37.93
N GLY A 281 23.91 23.21 -36.62
CA GLY A 281 24.60 22.43 -35.60
C GLY A 281 25.95 23.01 -35.17
N SER A 282 26.35 24.17 -35.69
CA SER A 282 27.58 24.84 -35.27
C SER A 282 27.49 25.38 -33.84
N ILE A 283 28.57 25.22 -33.09
CA ILE A 283 28.68 25.68 -31.70
C ILE A 283 29.23 27.11 -31.69
N GLY A 284 28.48 28.03 -31.09
CA GLY A 284 28.89 29.41 -30.87
C GLY A 284 30.00 29.56 -29.81
N LYS A 285 30.32 30.80 -29.44
CA LYS A 285 31.28 31.07 -28.37
C LYS A 285 30.63 30.88 -27.00
N VAL A 286 31.35 30.23 -26.08
CA VAL A 286 30.97 30.16 -24.67
C VAL A 286 30.92 31.58 -24.09
N LYS A 287 29.79 31.95 -23.49
CA LYS A 287 29.55 33.23 -22.84
C LYS A 287 29.29 33.01 -21.35
N ASP A 288 29.95 33.81 -20.52
CA ASP A 288 29.58 33.96 -19.11
C ASP A 288 28.33 34.83 -19.06
N MET A 289 27.20 34.26 -18.65
CA MET A 289 25.89 34.93 -18.64
C MET A 289 25.76 35.91 -17.49
N LEU A 290 26.14 35.45 -16.30
CA LEU A 290 26.10 36.20 -15.06
C LEU A 290 27.55 36.27 -14.57
N PRO A 291 28.32 37.30 -14.96
CA PRO A 291 29.68 37.46 -14.49
C PRO A 291 29.60 37.64 -12.97
N GLY A 292 30.13 36.67 -12.21
CA GLY A 292 29.96 36.57 -10.77
C GLY A 292 30.54 37.77 -10.00
N ALA A 293 29.82 38.89 -9.98
CA ALA A 293 30.13 40.14 -9.28
C ALA A 293 29.99 39.92 -7.76
N GLY A 294 30.77 38.99 -7.21
CA GLY A 294 30.66 38.48 -5.84
C GLY A 294 29.60 37.38 -5.65
N ARG A 295 28.73 37.13 -6.62
CA ARG A 295 27.69 36.10 -6.57
C ARG A 295 28.17 34.81 -7.23
N LEU A 296 28.16 33.70 -6.49
CA LEU A 296 28.57 32.38 -6.98
C LEU A 296 27.33 31.49 -7.15
N PHE A 297 27.16 30.88 -8.31
CA PHE A 297 26.05 29.98 -8.63
C PHE A 297 26.42 28.51 -8.44
N THR A 298 25.50 27.72 -7.91
CA THR A 298 25.70 26.29 -7.65
C THR A 298 25.07 25.43 -8.73
N ARG A 299 23.83 25.75 -9.13
CA ARG A 299 23.06 24.98 -10.12
C ARG A 299 22.01 25.82 -10.83
N VAL A 300 21.57 25.37 -11.99
CA VAL A 300 20.35 25.85 -12.67
C VAL A 300 19.23 24.86 -12.36
N LEU A 301 18.05 25.33 -11.99
CA LEU A 301 16.90 24.49 -11.68
C LEU A 301 16.00 24.36 -12.91
N ASP A 302 15.66 23.13 -13.27
CA ASP A 302 14.63 22.85 -14.26
C ASP A 302 13.25 22.95 -13.60
N VAL A 303 12.52 24.03 -13.88
CA VAL A 303 11.15 24.25 -13.38
C VAL A 303 10.09 23.90 -14.43
N GLY A 304 10.47 23.15 -15.46
CA GLY A 304 9.56 22.63 -16.46
C GLY A 304 9.77 23.21 -17.86
N LYS A 305 9.27 22.47 -18.85
CA LYS A 305 9.43 22.75 -20.28
C LYS A 305 8.94 24.14 -20.69
N THR A 306 7.84 24.61 -20.13
CA THR A 306 7.19 25.88 -20.48
C THR A 306 8.09 27.09 -20.27
N ALA A 307 8.87 27.12 -19.18
CA ALA A 307 9.85 28.16 -18.91
C ALA A 307 11.02 28.13 -19.91
N LYS A 308 11.55 26.92 -20.18
CA LYS A 308 12.63 26.68 -21.15
C LYS A 308 12.24 27.15 -22.57
N ASP A 309 10.97 26.99 -22.94
CA ASP A 309 10.41 27.41 -24.23
C ASP A 309 10.42 28.93 -24.44
N ARG A 310 10.53 29.71 -23.37
CA ARG A 310 10.69 31.17 -23.46
C ARG A 310 12.09 31.65 -23.10
N GLY A 311 13.04 30.74 -22.93
CA GLY A 311 14.38 31.11 -22.52
C GLY A 311 14.47 31.56 -21.06
N LEU A 312 13.49 31.24 -20.22
CA LEU A 312 13.51 31.59 -18.79
C LEU A 312 13.90 30.37 -17.95
N LEU A 313 14.79 30.57 -16.97
CA LEU A 313 15.28 29.53 -16.06
C LEU A 313 15.41 30.09 -14.64
N LEU A 314 15.55 29.20 -13.66
CA LEU A 314 15.96 29.57 -12.30
C LEU A 314 17.44 29.25 -12.08
N ALA A 315 18.20 30.20 -11.53
CA ALA A 315 19.59 30.00 -11.16
C ALA A 315 19.74 30.11 -9.63
N GLN A 316 20.26 29.07 -8.99
CA GLN A 316 20.49 29.03 -7.54
C GLN A 316 21.94 29.41 -7.21
N MET A 317 22.08 30.34 -6.26
CA MET A 317 23.34 30.82 -5.72
C MET A 317 23.87 29.89 -4.61
N ARG A 318 25.16 30.00 -4.28
CA ARG A 318 25.83 29.24 -3.21
C ARG A 318 25.29 29.54 -1.81
N ASN A 319 24.67 30.71 -1.63
CA ASN A 319 24.00 31.10 -0.40
C ASN A 319 22.51 30.71 -0.40
N GLY A 320 22.05 29.88 -1.33
CA GLY A 320 20.65 29.44 -1.43
C GLY A 320 19.76 30.31 -2.30
N GLY A 321 20.07 31.60 -2.46
CA GLY A 321 19.20 32.54 -3.15
C GLY A 321 18.95 32.19 -4.62
N VAL A 322 17.74 32.40 -5.11
CA VAL A 322 17.29 31.97 -6.43
C VAL A 322 16.85 33.17 -7.27
N GLN A 323 17.34 33.21 -8.50
CA GLN A 323 17.05 34.27 -9.48
C GLN A 323 16.35 33.71 -10.72
N ILE A 324 15.42 34.50 -11.26
CA ILE A 324 14.81 34.26 -12.56
C ILE A 324 15.71 34.88 -13.62
N VAL A 325 16.19 34.08 -14.57
CA VAL A 325 17.17 34.49 -15.57
C VAL A 325 16.59 34.33 -16.98
N ASP A 326 16.71 35.39 -17.78
CA ASP A 326 16.42 35.36 -19.21
C ASP A 326 17.71 34.97 -19.94
N VAL A 327 17.74 33.72 -20.38
CA VAL A 327 18.88 33.11 -21.06
C VAL A 327 19.11 33.77 -22.41
N ILE A 328 18.06 34.15 -23.13
CA ILE A 328 18.18 34.75 -24.45
C ILE A 328 18.84 36.13 -24.34
N LYS A 329 18.34 36.97 -23.43
CA LYS A 329 18.86 38.34 -23.22
C LYS A 329 20.13 38.38 -22.39
N GLY A 330 20.47 37.31 -21.69
CA GLY A 330 21.68 37.26 -20.87
C GLY A 330 21.60 38.08 -19.58
N LYS A 331 20.41 38.19 -18.97
CA LYS A 331 20.20 39.05 -17.80
C LYS A 331 19.28 38.41 -16.76
N THR A 332 19.46 38.80 -15.50
CA THR A 332 18.49 38.53 -14.44
C THR A 332 17.22 39.34 -14.68
N VAL A 333 16.07 38.68 -14.58
CA VAL A 333 14.73 39.29 -14.67
C VAL A 333 14.32 39.80 -13.30
N ASP A 334 14.37 38.93 -12.29
CA ASP A 334 14.03 39.24 -10.90
C ASP A 334 14.70 38.23 -9.94
N GLU A 335 14.67 38.50 -8.64
CA GLU A 335 15.19 37.65 -7.57
C GLU A 335 14.10 37.33 -6.55
N PHE A 336 14.00 36.07 -6.12
CA PHE A 336 13.08 35.70 -5.06
C PHE A 336 13.55 36.30 -3.72
N GLU A 337 12.81 37.27 -3.20
CA GLU A 337 13.18 37.93 -1.95
C GLU A 337 13.16 36.93 -0.78
N GLY A 338 14.24 36.93 0.01
CA GLY A 338 14.39 35.99 1.14
C GLY A 338 14.61 34.53 0.73
N SER A 339 15.05 34.26 -0.51
CA SER A 339 15.41 32.92 -0.99
C SER A 339 16.77 32.41 -0.51
N VAL A 340 17.56 33.29 0.14
CA VAL A 340 18.83 32.94 0.75
C VAL A 340 18.59 31.91 1.87
N ASP A 341 19.46 30.90 1.94
CA ASP A 341 19.45 29.88 2.99
C ASP A 341 19.62 30.58 4.34
N ALA A 342 18.63 30.42 5.19
CA ALA A 342 18.54 31.04 6.50
C ALA A 342 17.87 30.06 7.48
N GLY A 343 18.06 30.29 8.78
CA GLY A 343 17.51 29.41 9.82
C GLY A 343 16.04 29.70 10.16
N ASP A 344 15.37 30.58 9.44
CA ASP A 344 14.01 31.06 9.71
C ASP A 344 12.92 30.44 8.80
N HIS A 345 13.32 29.68 7.79
CA HIS A 345 12.42 28.92 6.91
C HIS A 345 12.97 27.55 6.52
N SER A 346 12.06 26.69 6.04
CA SER A 346 12.44 25.43 5.40
C SER A 346 13.09 25.68 4.04
N VAL A 347 13.72 24.64 3.49
CA VAL A 347 14.10 24.61 2.09
C VAL A 347 12.87 24.94 1.22
N SER A 348 13.11 25.73 0.17
CA SER A 348 12.07 26.23 -0.72
C SER A 348 11.91 25.34 -1.94
N THR A 349 10.67 24.96 -2.25
CA THR A 349 10.32 24.31 -3.51
C THR A 349 10.00 25.36 -4.58
N TYR A 350 10.40 25.09 -5.83
CA TYR A 350 10.13 25.96 -6.97
C TYR A 350 9.41 25.22 -8.09
N SER A 351 8.50 25.89 -8.76
CA SER A 351 7.81 25.38 -9.94
C SER A 351 7.44 26.51 -10.91
N ALA A 352 7.13 26.17 -12.15
CA ALA A 352 6.69 27.16 -13.14
C ALA A 352 5.56 26.62 -14.01
N VAL A 353 4.66 27.53 -14.40
CA VAL A 353 3.53 27.21 -15.28
C VAL A 353 3.32 28.33 -16.30
N LYS A 354 2.91 27.95 -17.52
CA LYS A 354 2.52 28.91 -18.55
C LYS A 354 1.11 29.40 -18.25
N THR A 355 0.93 30.72 -18.24
CA THR A 355 -0.37 31.38 -18.08
C THR A 355 -0.83 31.97 -19.42
N ASP A 356 -1.99 32.62 -19.43
CA ASP A 356 -2.52 33.36 -20.57
C ASP A 356 -1.67 34.60 -20.94
N LYS A 357 -0.98 35.19 -19.97
CA LYS A 357 -0.24 36.46 -20.10
C LYS A 357 1.27 36.35 -19.94
N GLY A 358 1.79 35.15 -19.67
CA GLY A 358 3.18 35.01 -19.23
C GLY A 358 3.56 33.63 -18.72
N ILE A 359 4.56 33.64 -17.85
CA ILE A 359 5.00 32.48 -17.06
C ILE A 359 4.94 32.87 -15.59
N ALA A 360 4.25 32.07 -14.79
CA ALA A 360 4.23 32.20 -13.34
C ALA A 360 5.27 31.27 -12.73
N PHE A 361 6.26 31.85 -12.06
CA PHE A 361 7.20 31.12 -11.21
C PHE A 361 6.68 31.14 -9.78
N HIS A 362 6.69 29.98 -9.14
CA HIS A 362 6.19 29.81 -7.79
C HIS A 362 7.31 29.35 -6.86
N ARG A 363 7.23 29.83 -5.62
CA ARG A 363 8.08 29.42 -4.51
C ARG A 363 7.19 29.09 -3.31
N LEU A 364 7.41 27.92 -2.73
CA LEU A 364 6.73 27.43 -1.53
C LEU A 364 7.75 27.12 -0.44
N TYR A 365 7.49 27.56 0.80
CA TYR A 365 8.31 27.20 1.96
C TYR A 365 7.53 27.33 3.26
N TRP A 366 8.02 26.71 4.33
CA TRP A 366 7.48 26.87 5.69
C TRP A 366 8.27 27.94 6.45
N SER A 367 7.60 28.87 7.11
CA SER A 367 8.26 29.86 7.98
C SER A 367 8.23 29.41 9.44
N PHE A 368 9.40 29.21 10.05
CA PHE A 368 9.52 28.83 11.46
C PHE A 368 9.14 29.97 12.41
N ASN A 369 9.30 31.24 11.97
CA ASN A 369 8.92 32.41 12.77
C ASN A 369 7.41 32.62 12.83
N LEU A 370 6.71 32.39 11.72
CA LEU A 370 5.26 32.62 11.61
C LEU A 370 4.44 31.36 11.90
N ASN A 371 5.04 30.18 11.86
CA ASN A 371 4.35 28.88 11.85
C ASN A 371 3.25 28.81 10.78
N LEU A 372 3.58 29.30 9.58
CA LEU A 372 2.70 29.31 8.41
C LEU A 372 3.47 28.90 7.16
N ALA A 373 2.77 28.27 6.22
CA ALA A 373 3.28 28.05 4.88
C ALA A 373 3.18 29.35 4.06
N MET A 374 4.24 29.64 3.33
CA MET A 374 4.43 30.85 2.53
C MET A 374 4.41 30.50 1.05
N SER A 375 3.44 31.05 0.33
CA SER A 375 3.30 30.91 -1.12
C SER A 375 3.67 32.25 -1.79
N GLN A 376 4.69 32.25 -2.64
CA GLN A 376 5.13 33.41 -3.41
C GLN A 376 5.06 33.12 -4.90
N THR A 377 4.46 34.01 -5.68
CA THR A 377 4.29 33.90 -7.13
C THR A 377 4.89 35.12 -7.82
N TYR A 378 5.78 34.88 -8.77
CA TYR A 378 6.38 35.88 -9.63
C TYR A 378 5.87 35.64 -11.05
N HIS A 379 4.92 36.47 -11.48
CA HIS A 379 4.33 36.36 -12.80
C HIS A 379 5.09 37.27 -13.77
N VAL A 380 5.87 36.65 -14.65
CA VAL A 380 6.62 37.34 -15.70
C VAL A 380 5.75 37.40 -16.96
N HIS A 381 5.21 38.57 -17.24
CA HIS A 381 4.37 38.81 -18.41
C HIS A 381 5.17 38.85 -19.71
N ASP A 382 4.48 38.66 -20.84
CA ASP A 382 5.05 38.73 -22.20
C ASP A 382 5.65 40.10 -22.52
N ASP A 383 5.11 41.17 -21.93
CA ASP A 383 5.59 42.55 -22.06
C ASP A 383 6.82 42.85 -21.18
N GLY A 384 7.24 41.89 -20.35
CA GLY A 384 8.37 41.99 -19.43
C GLY A 384 8.02 42.60 -18.07
N LEU A 385 6.75 42.90 -17.79
CA LEU A 385 6.31 43.26 -16.44
C LEU A 385 6.40 42.04 -15.51
N VAL A 386 6.92 42.24 -14.30
CA VAL A 386 6.92 41.21 -13.25
C VAL A 386 5.94 41.62 -12.16
N ILE A 387 4.92 40.78 -11.92
CA ILE A 387 3.97 40.98 -10.84
C ILE A 387 4.26 39.96 -9.74
N GLN A 388 4.57 40.47 -8.56
CA GLN A 388 4.78 39.67 -7.36
C GLN A 388 3.48 39.59 -6.57
N SER A 389 3.10 38.39 -6.17
CA SER A 389 1.95 38.14 -5.30
C SER A 389 2.25 36.98 -4.36
N GLY A 390 1.48 36.86 -3.29
CA GLY A 390 1.69 35.77 -2.35
C GLY A 390 0.58 35.70 -1.32
N PHE A 391 0.47 34.54 -0.68
CA PHE A 391 -0.47 34.31 0.41
C PHE A 391 0.13 33.33 1.41
N THR A 392 -0.44 33.32 2.60
CA THR A 392 -0.08 32.38 3.67
C THR A 392 -1.25 31.47 3.97
N PHE A 393 -0.95 30.27 4.44
CA PHE A 393 -1.97 29.33 4.89
C PHE A 393 -1.44 28.49 6.05
N GLY A 394 -2.36 27.99 6.88
CA GLY A 394 -2.03 27.02 7.92
C GLY A 394 -1.66 25.68 7.30
N PHE A 395 -0.55 25.10 7.72
CA PHE A 395 -0.11 23.78 7.29
C PHE A 395 0.36 23.00 8.51
N ASP A 396 -0.21 21.80 8.71
CA ASP A 396 0.12 20.94 9.84
C ASP A 396 1.34 20.07 9.50
N THR A 397 2.51 20.55 9.91
CA THR A 397 3.79 19.85 9.71
C THR A 397 3.90 18.57 10.53
N LEU A 398 3.13 18.42 11.62
CA LEU A 398 3.12 17.22 12.44
C LEU A 398 2.38 16.09 11.74
N SER A 399 1.20 16.38 11.17
CA SER A 399 0.38 15.37 10.50
C SER A 399 0.86 15.06 9.08
N HIS A 400 1.41 16.06 8.36
CA HIS A 400 1.72 15.92 6.93
C HIS A 400 3.21 15.94 6.60
N GLY A 401 4.09 16.23 7.57
CA GLY A 401 5.54 16.28 7.35
C GLY A 401 5.96 17.58 6.65
N VAL A 402 6.93 17.49 5.73
CA VAL A 402 7.45 18.63 4.96
C VAL A 402 6.85 18.67 3.55
N MET A 403 6.76 19.88 2.98
CA MET A 403 6.32 20.09 1.60
C MET A 403 7.49 19.76 0.67
N LEU A 404 7.30 18.80 -0.24
CA LEU A 404 8.33 18.33 -1.17
C LEU A 404 8.18 18.93 -2.57
N HIS A 405 6.94 19.13 -3.02
CA HIS A 405 6.64 19.70 -4.33
C HIS A 405 5.33 20.49 -4.32
N ALA A 406 5.22 21.47 -5.21
CA ALA A 406 3.99 22.23 -5.45
C ALA A 406 3.73 22.43 -6.94
N ALA A 407 2.66 21.83 -7.44
CA ALA A 407 2.13 22.12 -8.76
C ALA A 407 1.25 23.37 -8.71
N VAL A 408 1.27 24.17 -9.78
CA VAL A 408 0.64 25.50 -9.83
C VAL A 408 -0.37 25.54 -10.97
N SER A 409 -1.56 26.06 -10.71
CA SER A 409 -2.57 26.24 -11.76
C SER A 409 -2.15 27.28 -12.81
N SER A 410 -2.44 27.00 -14.08
CA SER A 410 -2.21 27.95 -15.18
C SER A 410 -3.13 29.17 -15.10
N THR A 411 -4.33 29.00 -14.55
CA THR A 411 -5.27 30.10 -14.31
C THR A 411 -5.00 30.72 -12.94
N LEU A 412 -4.73 32.03 -12.93
CA LEU A 412 -4.56 32.83 -11.72
C LEU A 412 -5.86 33.55 -11.36
N SER A 413 -6.11 33.75 -10.07
CA SER A 413 -7.22 34.57 -9.59
C SER A 413 -7.06 36.05 -9.97
N GLN A 414 -8.10 36.87 -9.72
CA GLN A 414 -8.04 38.32 -9.97
C GLN A 414 -6.86 39.00 -9.22
N ASN A 415 -6.49 38.47 -8.05
CA ASN A 415 -5.37 38.94 -7.24
C ASN A 415 -4.02 38.29 -7.63
N GLN A 416 -3.95 37.64 -8.80
CA GLN A 416 -2.77 36.92 -9.30
C GLN A 416 -2.34 35.71 -8.44
N LEU A 417 -3.23 35.19 -7.58
CA LEU A 417 -2.93 34.04 -6.72
C LEU A 417 -3.30 32.72 -7.42
N PRO A 418 -2.41 31.71 -7.43
CA PRO A 418 -2.67 30.40 -8.01
C PRO A 418 -3.39 29.44 -7.03
N THR A 419 -3.93 28.37 -7.59
CA THR A 419 -4.26 27.14 -6.85
C THR A 419 -3.03 26.24 -6.84
N LEU A 420 -2.75 25.61 -5.70
CA LEU A 420 -1.58 24.77 -5.50
C LEU A 420 -1.99 23.34 -5.21
N MET A 421 -1.30 22.37 -5.82
CA MET A 421 -1.36 20.97 -5.42
C MET A 421 -0.01 20.58 -4.81
N ILE A 422 -0.02 20.35 -3.51
CA ILE A 422 1.17 20.14 -2.68
C ILE A 422 1.32 18.65 -2.41
N THR A 423 2.54 18.14 -2.62
CA THR A 423 2.94 16.80 -2.21
C THR A 423 3.84 16.89 -1.00
N THR A 424 3.60 16.04 0.00
CA THR A 424 4.34 16.04 1.26
C THR A 424 5.16 14.77 1.48
N SER A 425 6.12 14.83 2.42
CA SER A 425 7.02 13.72 2.76
C SER A 425 6.34 12.51 3.39
N THR A 426 5.14 12.68 3.95
CA THR A 426 4.32 11.58 4.47
C THR A 426 3.52 10.86 3.37
N GLY A 427 3.62 11.33 2.12
CA GLY A 427 2.84 10.83 0.99
C GLY A 427 1.46 11.45 0.89
N SER A 428 1.15 12.52 1.63
CA SER A 428 -0.12 13.22 1.47
C SER A 428 -0.10 14.17 0.26
N VAL A 429 -1.25 14.31 -0.38
CA VAL A 429 -1.47 15.25 -1.49
C VAL A 429 -2.59 16.20 -1.09
N GLN A 430 -2.35 17.51 -1.22
CA GLN A 430 -3.28 18.53 -0.77
C GLN A 430 -3.55 19.54 -1.87
N LEU A 431 -4.80 19.96 -2.05
CA LEU A 431 -5.13 21.11 -2.87
C LEU A 431 -5.34 22.33 -1.98
N VAL A 432 -4.64 23.41 -2.26
CA VAL A 432 -4.62 24.63 -1.45
C VAL A 432 -4.97 25.83 -2.31
N GLU A 433 -5.86 26.66 -1.78
CA GLU A 433 -6.22 27.97 -2.33
C GLU A 433 -5.95 29.06 -1.28
N GLN A 434 -6.17 30.33 -1.64
CA GLN A 434 -6.01 31.46 -0.72
C GLN A 434 -6.82 31.29 0.59
N ARG A 435 -7.96 30.59 0.55
CA ARG A 435 -8.82 30.35 1.72
C ARG A 435 -8.33 29.23 2.64
N GLY A 436 -7.31 28.47 2.22
CA GLY A 436 -6.76 27.32 2.93
C GLY A 436 -6.84 26.02 2.12
N VAL A 437 -6.59 24.92 2.80
CA VAL A 437 -6.64 23.55 2.25
C VAL A 437 -8.08 23.19 1.88
N GLN A 438 -8.31 22.78 0.64
CA GLN A 438 -9.62 22.37 0.12
C GLN A 438 -9.89 20.88 0.40
N TRP A 439 -8.88 20.05 0.20
CA TRP A 439 -8.92 18.62 0.50
C TRP A 439 -7.52 18.07 0.74
N VAL A 440 -7.48 16.92 1.41
CA VAL A 440 -6.27 16.13 1.67
C VAL A 440 -6.54 14.70 1.23
N ARG A 441 -5.60 14.11 0.49
CA ARG A 441 -5.58 12.69 0.15
C ARG A 441 -4.35 12.06 0.79
N GLU A 442 -4.58 11.02 1.59
CA GLU A 442 -3.51 10.29 2.27
C GLU A 442 -3.02 9.13 1.40
N GLU A 443 -2.25 9.46 0.36
CA GLU A 443 -1.71 8.45 -0.57
C GLU A 443 -0.63 7.57 0.09
N GLY A 444 -0.13 7.95 1.27
CA GLY A 444 0.73 7.09 2.10
C GLY A 444 0.07 5.78 2.54
N LEU A 445 -1.26 5.69 2.53
CA LEU A 445 -2.01 4.45 2.80
C LEU A 445 -1.77 3.35 1.75
N SER A 446 -1.19 3.66 0.59
CA SER A 446 -0.85 2.66 -0.44
C SER A 446 0.41 1.86 -0.12
N GLU A 447 1.17 2.28 0.89
CA GLU A 447 2.46 1.71 1.27
C GLU A 447 2.44 1.37 2.76
N LEU A 448 1.50 0.53 3.21
CA LEU A 448 1.46 0.07 4.61
C LEU A 448 2.44 -1.09 4.82
N THR A 449 3.32 -0.97 5.83
CA THR A 449 4.28 -2.00 6.23
C THR A 449 3.64 -3.05 7.14
N ALA A 450 2.92 -2.61 8.16
CA ALA A 450 2.28 -3.47 9.15
C ALA A 450 0.86 -2.97 9.45
N VAL A 451 -0.05 -3.91 9.65
CA VAL A 451 -1.47 -3.65 9.91
C VAL A 451 -1.98 -4.56 11.01
N THR A 452 -2.83 -4.06 11.90
CA THR A 452 -3.49 -4.87 12.94
C THR A 452 -4.90 -4.39 13.23
N PHE A 453 -5.75 -5.30 13.68
CA PHE A 453 -7.10 -4.99 14.17
C PHE A 453 -7.08 -4.73 15.68
N ILE A 454 -7.80 -3.71 16.11
CA ILE A 454 -8.00 -3.35 17.51
C ILE A 454 -9.48 -3.43 17.85
N ASP A 455 -9.78 -4.25 18.84
CA ASP A 455 -11.14 -4.38 19.38
C ASP A 455 -11.54 -3.13 20.17
N LEU A 456 -12.80 -2.73 20.07
CA LEU A 456 -13.35 -1.60 20.82
C LEU A 456 -13.98 -2.05 22.15
N GLY A 457 -14.03 -1.15 23.13
CA GLY A 457 -14.62 -1.38 24.45
C GLY A 457 -16.16 -1.35 24.42
N GLU A 458 -16.80 -1.79 25.49
CA GLU A 458 -18.26 -1.62 25.63
C GLU A 458 -18.59 -0.13 25.80
N PRO A 459 -19.78 0.35 25.37
CA PRO A 459 -20.20 1.70 25.71
C PRO A 459 -20.28 1.86 27.24
N GLU A 460 -19.93 3.05 27.76
CA GLU A 460 -19.81 3.34 29.22
C GLU A 460 -21.04 2.91 30.06
N VAL A 461 -22.24 2.90 29.46
CA VAL A 461 -23.49 2.47 30.10
C VAL A 461 -23.48 0.97 30.45
N GLU A 462 -22.72 0.15 29.73
CA GLU A 462 -22.51 -1.28 30.00
C GLU A 462 -21.23 -1.55 30.80
N GLU A 463 -20.14 -0.79 30.61
CA GLU A 463 -18.92 -0.91 31.43
C GLU A 463 -19.17 -0.65 32.92
N ALA A 464 -20.12 0.25 33.24
CA ALA A 464 -20.57 0.49 34.60
C ALA A 464 -21.11 -0.77 35.30
N ARG A 465 -21.47 -1.85 34.58
CA ARG A 465 -21.97 -3.12 35.18
C ARG A 465 -20.94 -3.84 36.02
N HIS A 466 -19.65 -3.66 35.78
CA HIS A 466 -18.62 -4.25 36.63
C HIS A 466 -18.46 -3.50 37.96
N VAL A 467 -18.65 -2.17 37.98
CA VAL A 467 -18.78 -1.37 39.22
C VAL A 467 -20.01 -1.79 40.03
N LEU A 468 -21.01 -2.40 39.37
CA LEU A 468 -22.24 -2.91 40.00
C LEU A 468 -22.09 -4.34 40.58
N THR A 469 -20.92 -4.99 40.46
CA THR A 469 -20.72 -6.33 41.04
C THR A 469 -20.66 -6.32 42.58
N GLU A 470 -20.25 -5.20 43.17
CA GLU A 470 -20.33 -4.93 44.62
C GLU A 470 -21.65 -4.24 45.03
N GLU A 471 -22.61 -4.08 44.11
CA GLU A 471 -23.88 -3.39 44.36
C GLU A 471 -24.77 -4.18 45.33
N THR A 472 -25.17 -3.55 46.43
CA THR A 472 -26.16 -4.13 47.36
C THR A 472 -27.53 -4.31 46.67
N PHE A 473 -28.34 -5.26 47.16
CA PHE A 473 -29.68 -5.50 46.62
C PHE A 473 -30.55 -4.23 46.54
N ILE A 474 -30.45 -3.34 47.54
CA ILE A 474 -31.23 -2.10 47.59
C ILE A 474 -30.75 -1.13 46.50
N ALA A 475 -29.44 -0.93 46.35
CA ALA A 475 -28.89 -0.10 45.29
C ALA A 475 -29.33 -0.60 43.90
N ARG A 476 -29.28 -1.92 43.68
CA ARG A 476 -29.77 -2.56 42.45
C ARG A 476 -31.25 -2.31 42.21
N ALA A 477 -32.09 -2.49 43.23
CA ALA A 477 -33.53 -2.26 43.13
C ALA A 477 -33.84 -0.79 42.82
N THR A 478 -33.14 0.15 43.45
CA THR A 478 -33.29 1.57 43.15
C THR A 478 -32.84 1.91 41.74
N ARG A 479 -31.72 1.34 41.26
CA ARG A 479 -31.25 1.51 39.88
C ARG A 479 -32.23 0.96 38.86
N HIS A 480 -32.77 -0.25 39.06
CA HIS A 480 -33.78 -0.80 38.15
C HIS A 480 -35.06 0.05 38.14
N LEU A 481 -35.45 0.61 39.29
CA LEU A 481 -36.59 1.52 39.37
C LEU A 481 -36.31 2.85 38.64
N THR A 482 -35.08 3.37 38.72
CA THR A 482 -34.69 4.58 37.99
C THR A 482 -34.53 4.33 36.50
N GLU A 483 -34.00 3.19 36.07
CA GLU A 483 -33.94 2.75 34.66
C GLU A 483 -35.34 2.56 34.04
N PHE A 484 -36.35 2.26 34.87
CA PHE A 484 -37.73 2.13 34.42
C PHE A 484 -38.28 3.43 33.81
N LYS A 485 -37.69 4.60 34.12
CA LYS A 485 -38.01 5.88 33.48
C LYS A 485 -37.76 5.85 31.97
N ASP A 486 -36.79 5.05 31.52
CA ASP A 486 -36.39 4.92 30.13
C ASP A 486 -37.16 3.82 29.38
N LEU A 487 -38.03 3.07 30.09
CA LEU A 487 -38.85 2.02 29.52
C LEU A 487 -39.74 2.50 28.36
N PRO A 488 -40.43 3.66 28.41
CA PRO A 488 -41.23 4.13 27.28
C PRO A 488 -40.39 4.33 26.02
N SER A 489 -39.21 4.96 26.17
CA SER A 489 -38.25 5.16 25.09
C SER A 489 -37.72 3.82 24.56
N TYR A 490 -37.44 2.86 25.44
CA TYR A 490 -37.05 1.50 25.06
C TYR A 490 -38.15 0.78 24.27
N VAL A 491 -39.41 0.83 24.73
CA VAL A 491 -40.55 0.19 24.05
C VAL A 491 -40.76 0.78 22.65
N ILE A 492 -40.63 2.10 22.50
CA ILE A 492 -40.69 2.76 21.18
C ILE A 492 -39.55 2.29 20.29
N ARG A 493 -38.31 2.23 20.80
CA ARG A 493 -37.14 1.72 20.06
C ARG A 493 -37.31 0.25 19.67
N PHE A 494 -37.83 -0.59 20.56
CA PHE A 494 -38.10 -2.00 20.32
C PHE A 494 -39.17 -2.19 19.25
N ALA A 495 -40.29 -1.45 19.34
CA ALA A 495 -41.33 -1.47 18.32
C ALA A 495 -40.76 -1.04 16.95
N ARG A 496 -39.99 0.05 16.91
CA ARG A 496 -39.30 0.49 15.69
C ARG A 496 -38.38 -0.59 15.13
N ARG A 497 -37.53 -1.23 15.96
CA ARG A 497 -36.59 -2.31 15.58
C ARG A 497 -37.31 -3.58 15.06
N LEU A 498 -38.49 -3.87 15.59
CA LEU A 498 -39.33 -4.97 15.09
C LEU A 498 -39.95 -4.66 13.73
N THR A 499 -40.31 -3.40 13.49
CA THR A 499 -40.95 -2.96 12.23
C THR A 499 -39.96 -2.54 11.14
N SER A 500 -38.72 -2.16 11.48
CA SER A 500 -37.69 -1.77 10.52
C SER A 500 -37.11 -3.00 9.81
N SER A 501 -36.81 -2.85 8.50
CA SER A 501 -36.11 -3.85 7.70
C SER A 501 -34.75 -4.21 8.32
N SER A 502 -34.36 -5.48 8.24
CA SER A 502 -33.07 -6.03 8.70
C SER A 502 -31.85 -5.20 8.23
N LEU A 503 -31.87 -4.68 7.00
CA LEU A 503 -30.83 -3.79 6.44
C LEU A 503 -30.56 -2.51 7.25
N ALA A 504 -31.54 -1.98 7.99
CA ALA A 504 -31.30 -0.78 8.82
C ALA A 504 -30.42 -1.09 10.04
N SER A 505 -30.27 -2.37 10.38
CA SER A 505 -29.47 -2.86 11.52
C SER A 505 -28.03 -3.20 11.13
N SER A 506 -27.73 -3.33 9.83
CA SER A 506 -26.39 -3.65 9.31
C SER A 506 -25.56 -2.40 8.98
N LYS A 507 -26.21 -1.25 8.78
CA LYS A 507 -25.52 0.04 8.58
C LYS A 507 -25.15 0.63 9.93
N LEU A 508 -23.87 0.52 10.27
CA LEU A 508 -23.30 1.08 11.49
C LEU A 508 -22.98 2.56 11.31
N SER A 509 -23.03 3.32 12.41
CA SER A 509 -22.57 4.70 12.42
C SER A 509 -21.04 4.72 12.30
N PRO A 510 -20.45 5.63 11.50
CA PRO A 510 -19.00 5.78 11.45
C PRO A 510 -18.40 6.05 12.83
N LEU A 511 -17.22 5.49 13.09
CA LEU A 511 -16.42 5.86 14.26
C LEU A 511 -15.98 7.33 14.15
N SER A 512 -15.87 7.96 15.31
CA SER A 512 -15.22 9.26 15.50
C SER A 512 -14.37 9.19 16.75
N GLU A 513 -13.47 10.15 16.95
CA GLU A 513 -12.66 10.25 18.18
C GLU A 513 -13.53 10.27 19.46
N GLU A 514 -14.77 10.76 19.38
CA GLU A 514 -15.71 10.81 20.51
C GLU A 514 -16.52 9.52 20.67
N THR A 515 -16.65 8.70 19.62
CA THR A 515 -17.48 7.48 19.63
C THR A 515 -16.65 6.24 19.30
N LEU A 516 -15.72 5.89 20.17
CA LEU A 516 -14.85 4.72 20.08
C LEU A 516 -15.33 3.55 20.95
N HIS A 517 -16.56 3.10 20.74
CA HIS A 517 -17.12 1.93 21.43
C HIS A 517 -17.61 0.88 20.42
N ARG A 518 -17.58 -0.38 20.84
CA ARG A 518 -17.96 -1.51 20.00
C ARG A 518 -19.47 -1.58 19.78
N ASP A 519 -19.85 -2.15 18.65
CA ASP A 519 -21.21 -2.59 18.41
C ASP A 519 -21.53 -3.92 19.12
N GLN A 520 -22.80 -4.31 19.11
CA GLN A 520 -23.27 -5.53 19.79
C GLN A 520 -22.61 -6.82 19.28
N PHE A 521 -22.20 -6.86 18.01
CA PHE A 521 -21.67 -8.06 17.36
C PHE A 521 -20.16 -8.00 17.11
N GLY A 522 -19.49 -6.89 17.45
CA GLY A 522 -18.06 -6.69 17.22
C GLY A 522 -17.70 -6.68 15.73
N PHE A 523 -18.58 -6.11 14.91
CA PHE A 523 -18.35 -5.86 13.50
C PHE A 523 -17.53 -4.59 13.24
N GLN A 524 -17.54 -3.65 14.18
CA GLN A 524 -16.78 -2.41 14.12
C GLN A 524 -15.53 -2.51 14.99
N LYS A 525 -14.38 -2.28 14.35
CA LYS A 525 -13.05 -2.30 14.96
C LYS A 525 -12.24 -1.14 14.38
N LEU A 526 -11.14 -0.81 15.04
CA LEU A 526 -10.11 0.04 14.43
C LEU A 526 -9.11 -0.84 13.67
N VAL A 527 -8.75 -0.44 12.47
CA VAL A 527 -7.65 -1.01 11.70
C VAL A 527 -6.50 -0.03 11.79
N LEU A 528 -5.45 -0.39 12.53
CA LEU A 528 -4.23 0.39 12.59
C LEU A 528 -3.30 -0.04 11.47
N GLY A 529 -2.77 0.92 10.72
CA GLY A 529 -1.75 0.70 9.71
C GLY A 529 -0.60 1.69 9.88
N VAL A 530 0.62 1.24 9.66
CA VAL A 530 1.83 2.08 9.72
C VAL A 530 2.60 2.04 8.40
N THR A 531 3.04 3.21 7.92
CA THR A 531 3.87 3.34 6.72
C THR A 531 5.35 3.08 7.01
N PRO A 532 6.18 2.76 6.00
CA PRO A 532 7.62 2.58 6.16
C PRO A 532 8.31 3.80 6.80
N THR A 533 7.78 4.99 6.51
CA THR A 533 8.30 6.28 6.99
C THR A 533 7.87 6.65 8.40
N GLY A 534 6.98 5.86 9.03
CA GLY A 534 6.52 6.08 10.40
C GLY A 534 5.30 6.99 10.54
N LYS A 535 4.37 6.98 9.58
CA LYS A 535 3.03 7.57 9.76
C LYS A 535 2.03 6.46 10.08
N LEU A 536 1.31 6.62 11.18
CA LEU A 536 0.24 5.73 11.64
C LEU A 536 -1.12 6.28 11.23
N TYR A 537 -2.00 5.37 10.84
CA TYR A 537 -3.41 5.63 10.56
C TYR A 537 -4.28 4.68 11.36
N ALA A 538 -5.35 5.19 11.95
CA ALA A 538 -6.44 4.39 12.46
C ALA A 538 -7.65 4.52 11.56
N LEU A 539 -8.06 3.42 10.93
CA LEU A 539 -9.21 3.37 10.04
C LEU A 539 -10.39 2.70 10.74
N ASP A 540 -11.60 3.17 10.47
CA ASP A 540 -12.82 2.44 10.82
C ASP A 540 -12.96 1.22 9.89
N SER A 541 -13.01 0.01 10.46
CA SER A 541 -13.11 -1.23 9.69
C SER A 541 -14.37 -1.33 8.82
N THR A 542 -15.40 -0.52 9.08
CA THR A 542 -16.69 -0.58 8.40
C THR A 542 -16.79 0.32 7.17
N ASN A 543 -15.96 1.35 7.03
CA ASN A 543 -16.02 2.32 5.94
C ASN A 543 -14.66 2.80 5.43
N GLY A 544 -13.56 2.46 6.11
CA GLY A 544 -12.20 2.81 5.69
C GLY A 544 -11.80 4.28 5.94
N ILE A 545 -12.63 5.06 6.64
CA ILE A 545 -12.33 6.45 6.96
C ILE A 545 -11.25 6.51 8.05
N VAL A 546 -10.28 7.41 7.88
CA VAL A 546 -9.26 7.72 8.90
C VAL A 546 -9.93 8.42 10.08
N VAL A 547 -9.91 7.77 11.24
CA VAL A 547 -10.42 8.30 12.50
C VAL A 547 -9.40 9.23 13.16
N TRP A 548 -8.13 8.82 13.19
CA TRP A 548 -7.00 9.63 13.62
C TRP A 548 -5.72 9.19 12.91
N SER A 549 -4.70 10.05 12.90
CA SER A 549 -3.36 9.74 12.40
C SER A 549 -2.27 10.34 13.28
N ALA A 550 -1.10 9.71 13.32
CA ALA A 550 0.05 10.20 14.09
C ALA A 550 1.36 9.96 13.35
N THR A 551 2.32 10.89 13.48
CA THR A 551 3.65 10.78 12.87
C THR A 551 4.69 10.48 13.97
N LEU A 552 5.52 9.46 13.75
CA LEU A 552 6.48 8.95 14.73
C LEU A 552 7.82 9.70 14.74
N GLY A 553 8.23 10.23 13.59
CA GLY A 553 9.58 10.72 13.38
C GLY A 553 9.65 11.88 12.43
N ARG A 554 10.79 12.56 12.46
CA ARG A 554 11.05 13.70 11.58
C ARG A 554 11.27 13.23 10.16
N THR A 555 10.62 13.91 9.23
CA THR A 555 10.85 13.75 7.80
C THR A 555 11.51 15.00 7.24
N SER A 556 12.51 14.84 6.39
CA SER A 556 13.10 15.92 5.60
C SER A 556 12.94 15.63 4.11
N GLU A 557 13.50 16.50 3.26
CA GLU A 557 13.60 16.28 1.81
C GLU A 557 14.45 15.06 1.46
N ASP A 558 15.42 14.69 2.32
CA ASP A 558 16.29 13.52 2.11
C ASP A 558 15.62 12.20 2.54
N GLY A 559 14.39 12.24 3.07
CA GLY A 559 13.62 11.08 3.52
C GLY A 559 13.20 11.13 4.99
N SER A 560 12.69 10.00 5.49
CA SER A 560 12.34 9.85 6.91
C SER A 560 13.54 9.44 7.74
N GLU A 561 13.65 9.96 8.96
CA GLU A 561 14.64 9.48 9.94
C GLU A 561 14.30 8.07 10.47
N LEU A 562 13.06 7.61 10.29
CA LEU A 562 12.56 6.33 10.77
C LEU A 562 12.28 5.37 9.61
N GLU A 563 12.67 4.12 9.83
CA GLU A 563 12.28 2.97 9.03
C GLU A 563 11.54 1.98 9.94
N VAL A 564 10.25 1.77 9.68
CA VAL A 564 9.42 0.86 10.48
C VAL A 564 9.74 -0.59 10.16
N VAL A 565 9.91 -1.41 11.20
CA VAL A 565 10.17 -2.84 11.09
C VAL A 565 8.86 -3.61 11.12
N ASP A 566 8.07 -3.46 12.19
CA ASP A 566 6.77 -4.14 12.37
C ASP A 566 5.99 -3.51 13.54
N MET A 567 4.75 -3.97 13.76
CA MET A 567 3.81 -3.48 14.78
C MET A 567 3.05 -4.63 15.46
N TRP A 568 2.92 -4.57 16.79
CA TRP A 568 2.21 -5.58 17.57
C TRP A 568 1.11 -4.97 18.45
N ASN A 569 -0.04 -5.63 18.50
CA ASN A 569 -1.04 -5.41 19.54
C ASN A 569 -0.55 -6.08 20.84
N VAL A 570 -0.10 -5.27 21.79
CA VAL A 570 0.48 -5.75 23.06
C VAL A 570 -0.53 -5.79 24.19
N LYS A 571 -1.69 -5.14 24.02
CA LYS A 571 -2.76 -5.15 25.01
C LYS A 571 -4.11 -4.95 24.35
N GLU A 572 -4.97 -5.94 24.52
CA GLU A 572 -6.37 -5.87 24.09
C GLU A 572 -7.19 -4.95 25.00
N THR A 573 -8.33 -4.51 24.49
CA THR A 573 -9.25 -3.62 25.19
C THR A 573 -9.87 -4.29 26.40
N GLY A 574 -9.81 -3.61 27.55
CA GLY A 574 -10.39 -4.03 28.82
C GLY A 574 -10.61 -2.82 29.72
N GLU A 575 -10.31 -2.94 31.02
CA GLU A 575 -10.39 -1.81 31.97
C GLU A 575 -9.43 -0.68 31.64
N GLU A 576 -8.29 -1.02 31.03
CA GLU A 576 -7.28 -0.07 30.58
C GLU A 576 -7.28 -0.02 29.05
N PRO A 577 -6.87 1.12 28.46
CA PRO A 577 -6.89 1.28 27.01
C PRO A 577 -5.99 0.26 26.31
N PRO A 578 -6.36 -0.18 25.09
CA PRO A 578 -5.52 -1.05 24.29
C PRO A 578 -4.22 -0.35 23.92
N LEU A 579 -3.13 -1.13 23.91
CA LEU A 579 -1.78 -0.64 23.65
C LEU A 579 -1.17 -1.36 22.46
N VAL A 580 -0.43 -0.60 21.65
CA VAL A 580 0.28 -1.09 20.46
C VAL A 580 1.72 -0.63 20.49
N ASP A 581 2.63 -1.54 20.18
CA ASP A 581 4.05 -1.26 20.08
C ASP A 581 4.49 -1.26 18.60
N VAL A 582 5.18 -0.19 18.19
CA VAL A 582 5.80 -0.06 16.86
C VAL A 582 7.32 -0.10 17.03
N LEU A 583 7.97 -1.05 16.35
CA LEU A 583 9.43 -1.17 16.31
C LEU A 583 9.95 -0.46 15.05
N ALA A 584 10.92 0.43 15.22
CA ALA A 584 11.53 1.15 14.12
C ALA A 584 13.04 1.32 14.30
N VAL A 585 13.73 1.53 13.18
CA VAL A 585 15.14 1.92 13.14
C VAL A 585 15.20 3.42 12.90
N ARG A 586 15.82 4.15 13.83
CA ARG A 586 16.08 5.58 13.74
C ARG A 586 17.50 5.83 13.23
N THR A 587 17.61 6.58 12.14
CA THR A 587 18.89 6.98 11.54
C THR A 587 19.07 8.49 11.62
N ARG A 588 20.07 8.96 12.37
CA ARG A 588 20.46 10.38 12.47
C ARG A 588 21.95 10.54 12.20
N GLY A 589 22.28 11.11 11.04
CA GLY A 589 23.67 11.18 10.57
C GLY A 589 24.25 9.78 10.40
N GLN A 590 25.32 9.45 11.12
CA GLN A 590 25.93 8.11 11.11
C GLN A 590 25.38 7.17 12.20
N GLN A 591 24.54 7.67 13.11
CA GLN A 591 23.98 6.85 14.19
C GLN A 591 22.73 6.11 13.71
N VAL A 592 22.76 4.79 13.79
CA VAL A 592 21.62 3.90 13.53
C VAL A 592 21.23 3.27 14.85
N LYS A 593 19.97 3.41 15.26
CA LYS A 593 19.48 3.00 16.58
C LYS A 593 18.15 2.29 16.47
N THR A 594 17.93 1.27 17.27
CA THR A 594 16.62 0.59 17.37
C THR A 594 15.78 1.28 18.44
N VAL A 595 14.55 1.67 18.08
CA VAL A 595 13.62 2.43 18.93
C VAL A 595 12.26 1.75 18.91
N VAL A 596 11.60 1.66 20.07
CA VAL A 596 10.22 1.18 20.18
C VAL A 596 9.33 2.31 20.68
N PHE A 597 8.14 2.40 20.09
CA PHE A 597 7.13 3.36 20.48
C PHE A 597 5.88 2.62 20.95
N GLN A 598 5.32 3.01 22.10
CA GLN A 598 4.10 2.42 22.66
C GLN A 598 2.98 3.46 22.62
N PHE A 599 1.83 3.09 22.06
CA PHE A 599 0.69 4.00 21.87
C PHE A 599 -0.57 3.46 22.50
N ASN A 600 -1.43 4.37 22.93
CA ASN A 600 -2.85 4.09 23.07
C ASN A 600 -3.46 3.93 21.67
N ALA A 601 -3.95 2.73 21.38
CA ALA A 601 -4.49 2.37 20.07
C ALA A 601 -5.82 3.08 19.72
N LEU A 602 -6.51 3.65 20.70
CA LEU A 602 -7.75 4.40 20.49
C LEU A 602 -7.50 5.88 20.17
N THR A 603 -6.49 6.48 20.80
CA THR A 603 -6.25 7.94 20.71
C THR A 603 -5.01 8.33 19.91
N GLY A 604 -4.13 7.37 19.60
CA GLY A 604 -2.83 7.64 18.98
C GLY A 604 -1.82 8.33 19.89
N ASP A 605 -2.10 8.43 21.19
CA ASP A 605 -1.18 9.07 22.14
C ASP A 605 -0.01 8.15 22.50
N ALA A 606 1.20 8.69 22.40
CA ALA A 606 2.48 8.02 22.64
C ALA A 606 3.12 8.37 23.99
N GLY A 607 2.43 9.19 24.80
CA GLY A 607 2.98 9.73 26.03
C GLY A 607 3.97 10.88 25.78
N GLN A 608 5.26 10.66 26.05
CA GLN A 608 6.27 11.72 26.01
C GLN A 608 6.56 12.18 24.58
N LYS A 609 6.50 13.51 24.39
CA LYS A 609 6.77 14.18 23.13
C LYS A 609 8.03 15.04 23.25
N ASP A 610 8.79 15.12 22.17
CA ASP A 610 9.97 15.98 22.07
C ASP A 610 9.55 17.47 21.93
N GLU A 611 10.54 18.37 21.86
CA GLU A 611 10.30 19.81 21.65
C GLU A 611 9.54 20.11 20.35
N ALA A 612 9.62 19.21 19.36
CA ALA A 612 8.89 19.35 18.10
C ALA A 612 7.45 18.84 18.20
N GLY A 613 7.04 18.20 19.30
CA GLY A 613 5.71 17.60 19.47
C GLY A 613 5.58 16.19 18.92
N LEU A 614 6.68 15.54 18.54
CA LEU A 614 6.73 14.17 18.03
C LEU A 614 7.04 13.18 19.17
N PRO A 615 6.56 11.92 19.09
CA PRO A 615 6.92 10.89 20.07
C PRO A 615 8.44 10.68 20.16
N GLU A 616 9.01 10.67 21.38
CA GLU A 616 10.44 10.42 21.54
C GLU A 616 10.82 8.96 21.23
N GLY A 617 9.97 8.03 21.65
CA GLY A 617 10.22 6.59 21.59
C GLY A 617 11.33 6.14 22.56
N LYS A 618 11.31 4.87 22.94
CA LYS A 618 12.35 4.28 23.80
C LYS A 618 13.46 3.68 22.95
N GLN A 619 14.66 4.27 23.01
CA GLN A 619 15.86 3.65 22.44
C GLN A 619 16.24 2.39 23.22
N LEU A 620 16.47 1.28 22.51
CA LEU A 620 16.90 0.00 23.08
C LEU A 620 18.41 -0.22 22.94
N PHE A 621 18.93 -0.21 21.71
CA PHE A 621 20.35 -0.43 21.41
C PHE A 621 20.77 0.22 20.09
N ASP A 622 22.08 0.31 19.86
CA ASP A 622 22.66 0.81 18.61
C ASP A 622 22.69 -0.32 17.55
N GLY A 623 22.32 0.00 16.31
CA GLY A 623 22.19 -0.95 15.21
C GLY A 623 20.74 -1.29 14.85
N ARG A 624 20.58 -2.22 13.90
CA ARG A 624 19.28 -2.74 13.42
C ARG A 624 18.90 -4.01 14.20
N PRO A 625 17.61 -4.23 14.48
CA PRO A 625 17.16 -5.49 15.05
C PRO A 625 17.25 -6.59 13.99
N GLU A 626 17.42 -7.83 14.43
CA GLU A 626 17.40 -9.00 13.55
C GLU A 626 16.02 -9.66 13.51
N THR A 627 15.36 -9.77 14.66
CA THR A 627 13.99 -10.27 14.77
C THR A 627 13.33 -9.75 16.04
N ALA A 628 12.00 -9.77 16.09
CA ALA A 628 11.23 -9.42 17.27
C ALA A 628 9.95 -10.27 17.38
N PHE A 629 9.53 -10.55 18.61
CA PHE A 629 8.35 -11.39 18.89
C PHE A 629 7.78 -11.11 20.29
N LEU A 630 6.49 -11.39 20.47
CA LEU A 630 5.82 -11.20 21.77
C LEU A 630 6.15 -12.34 22.75
N LEU A 631 6.46 -11.96 23.99
CA LEU A 631 6.60 -12.88 25.11
C LEU A 631 5.26 -13.04 25.85
N PRO A 632 4.97 -14.20 26.43
CA PRO A 632 3.74 -14.46 27.20
C PRO A 632 3.76 -13.83 28.59
N PHE A 633 4.56 -12.78 28.81
CA PHE A 633 4.70 -12.08 30.09
C PHE A 633 4.03 -10.71 30.02
N ARG A 634 3.41 -10.31 31.13
CA ARG A 634 2.81 -8.97 31.26
C ARG A 634 3.76 -8.04 32.00
N ASN A 635 3.92 -6.83 31.48
CA ASN A 635 4.68 -5.79 32.12
C ASN A 635 4.07 -5.40 33.47
N CYS A 636 4.93 -5.00 34.39
CA CYS A 636 4.58 -4.72 35.79
C CYS A 636 3.73 -3.48 36.01
N HIS A 637 3.77 -2.51 35.09
CA HIS A 637 3.06 -1.24 35.22
C HIS A 637 1.92 -1.14 34.22
N THR A 638 2.18 -1.47 32.95
CA THR A 638 1.19 -1.30 31.87
C THR A 638 0.34 -2.54 31.65
N SER A 639 0.67 -3.67 32.26
CA SER A 639 0.03 -4.98 32.01
C SER A 639 0.03 -5.43 30.53
N ALA A 640 0.75 -4.71 29.66
CA ALA A 640 0.96 -5.04 28.26
C ALA A 640 1.87 -6.27 28.12
N LEU A 641 1.70 -7.03 27.05
CA LEU A 641 2.66 -8.06 26.66
C LEU A 641 4.02 -7.43 26.41
N VAL A 642 5.09 -8.19 26.69
CA VAL A 642 6.46 -7.73 26.52
C VAL A 642 7.00 -8.19 25.18
N LEU A 643 7.51 -7.26 24.38
CA LEU A 643 8.21 -7.53 23.13
C LEU A 643 9.66 -7.95 23.44
N ALA A 644 10.11 -9.06 22.87
CA ALA A 644 11.52 -9.43 22.78
C ALA A 644 12.08 -8.93 21.44
N ILE A 645 13.23 -8.28 21.47
CA ILE A 645 13.93 -7.76 20.30
C ILE A 645 15.34 -8.34 20.31
N VAL A 646 15.74 -8.99 19.23
CA VAL A 646 17.07 -9.60 19.09
C VAL A 646 17.97 -8.67 18.30
N ASP A 647 19.16 -8.36 18.83
CA ASP A 647 20.16 -7.57 18.11
C ASP A 647 21.03 -8.44 17.18
N LYS A 648 21.88 -7.80 16.36
CA LYS A 648 22.80 -8.50 15.44
C LYS A 648 23.82 -9.40 16.13
N THR A 649 24.07 -9.20 17.42
CA THR A 649 24.96 -10.05 18.23
C THR A 649 24.19 -11.18 18.91
N LYS A 650 22.93 -11.40 18.53
CA LYS A 650 22.04 -12.44 19.05
C LYS A 650 21.74 -12.27 20.54
N HIS A 651 21.76 -11.04 21.08
CA HIS A 651 21.28 -10.81 22.43
C HIS A 651 19.81 -10.35 22.43
N ILE A 652 19.04 -10.83 23.40
CA ILE A 652 17.63 -10.48 23.59
C ILE A 652 17.54 -9.24 24.48
N HIS A 653 16.91 -8.21 23.94
CA HIS A 653 16.40 -7.03 24.65
C HIS A 653 14.90 -7.19 24.86
N ILE A 654 14.34 -6.58 25.90
CA ILE A 654 12.89 -6.60 26.15
C ILE A 654 12.31 -5.21 26.34
N PHE A 655 11.07 -5.03 25.87
CA PHE A 655 10.32 -3.79 26.03
C PHE A 655 8.82 -4.07 26.28
N PRO A 656 8.16 -3.37 27.23
CA PRO A 656 8.76 -2.50 28.23
C PRO A 656 9.51 -3.32 29.29
N SER A 657 10.67 -2.83 29.75
CA SER A 657 11.52 -3.59 30.67
C SER A 657 10.89 -3.70 32.08
N CYS A 658 10.94 -4.89 32.68
CA CYS A 658 10.59 -5.08 34.08
C CYS A 658 11.42 -6.19 34.74
N LYS A 659 11.92 -5.93 35.96
CA LYS A 659 12.68 -6.91 36.77
C LYS A 659 11.94 -8.23 37.00
N LYS A 660 10.62 -8.18 37.22
CA LYS A 660 9.79 -9.39 37.37
C LYS A 660 9.84 -10.25 36.10
N VAL A 661 9.71 -9.62 34.94
CA VAL A 661 9.73 -10.30 33.64
C VAL A 661 11.12 -10.86 33.36
N ILE A 662 12.21 -10.14 33.71
CA ILE A 662 13.58 -10.66 33.57
C ILE A 662 13.76 -11.95 34.39
N LYS A 663 13.25 -11.96 35.63
CA LYS A 663 13.31 -13.14 36.50
C LYS A 663 12.45 -14.30 36.00
N GLU A 664 11.27 -14.03 35.48
CA GLU A 664 10.40 -15.04 34.88
C GLU A 664 11.02 -15.61 33.60
N LEU A 665 11.60 -14.75 32.77
CA LEU A 665 12.31 -15.10 31.54
C LEU A 665 13.56 -15.96 31.82
N SER A 666 14.34 -15.64 32.85
CA SER A 666 15.50 -16.46 33.24
C SER A 666 15.07 -17.85 33.73
N THR A 667 13.94 -17.93 34.45
CA THR A 667 13.33 -19.20 34.90
C THR A 667 12.81 -20.04 33.73
N MET A 668 12.27 -19.40 32.69
CA MET A 668 11.69 -20.04 31.49
C MET A 668 12.67 -20.14 30.30
N SER A 669 13.96 -19.83 30.51
CA SER A 669 14.99 -19.83 29.47
C SER A 669 15.07 -21.13 28.66
N SER A 670 14.82 -22.28 29.29
CA SER A 670 14.82 -23.60 28.66
C SER A 670 13.57 -23.92 27.83
N SER A 671 12.57 -23.04 27.84
CA SER A 671 11.28 -23.21 27.14
C SER A 671 10.99 -22.11 26.12
N LEU A 672 11.91 -21.16 25.96
CA LEU A 672 11.80 -20.08 24.98
C LEU A 672 12.70 -20.37 23.78
N PHE A 673 12.08 -20.36 22.59
CA PHE A 673 12.76 -20.59 21.32
C PHE A 673 12.36 -19.52 20.33
N PHE A 674 13.30 -19.10 19.51
CA PHE A 674 13.05 -18.22 18.37
C PHE A 674 13.94 -18.66 17.21
N HIS A 675 13.64 -18.16 16.02
CA HIS A 675 14.46 -18.42 14.84
C HIS A 675 14.92 -17.11 14.21
N THR A 676 16.08 -17.17 13.58
CA THR A 676 16.60 -16.11 12.72
C THR A 676 16.79 -16.66 11.32
N ILE A 677 16.64 -15.80 10.33
CA ILE A 677 16.69 -16.17 8.92
C ILE A 677 17.89 -15.47 8.30
N ASP A 678 18.77 -16.24 7.70
CA ASP A 678 19.83 -15.76 6.81
C ASP A 678 19.45 -16.13 5.36
N LYS A 679 20.23 -15.65 4.38
CA LYS A 679 19.94 -15.80 2.94
C LYS A 679 19.68 -17.23 2.48
N SER A 680 20.27 -18.23 3.13
CA SER A 680 20.18 -19.64 2.73
C SER A 680 20.03 -20.61 3.91
N SER A 681 19.74 -20.11 5.10
CA SER A 681 19.63 -20.93 6.30
C SER A 681 18.71 -20.30 7.34
N ILE A 682 18.09 -21.17 8.13
CA ILE A 682 17.24 -20.80 9.25
C ILE A 682 17.92 -21.35 10.50
N HIS A 683 18.14 -20.49 11.49
CA HIS A 683 18.84 -20.85 12.73
C HIS A 683 17.88 -20.72 13.91
N GLY A 684 17.71 -21.79 14.66
CA GLY A 684 16.95 -21.80 15.91
C GLY A 684 17.84 -21.49 17.09
N HIS A 685 17.36 -20.63 17.98
CA HIS A 685 18.08 -20.13 19.14
C HIS A 685 17.23 -20.25 20.40
N ALA A 686 17.90 -20.34 21.55
CA ALA A 686 17.30 -20.17 22.88
C ALA A 686 18.18 -19.28 23.76
N PRO A 687 17.62 -18.67 24.81
CA PRO A 687 18.40 -18.00 25.84
C PRO A 687 19.47 -18.92 26.44
N ALA A 688 20.68 -18.41 26.65
CA ALA A 688 21.76 -19.18 27.26
C ALA A 688 21.41 -19.52 28.73
N LEU A 689 21.48 -20.81 29.06
CA LEU A 689 21.37 -21.28 30.45
C LEU A 689 22.49 -20.60 31.27
N HIS A 690 22.13 -19.95 32.39
CA HIS A 690 23.02 -19.20 33.30
C HIS A 690 23.29 -17.72 32.97
N SER A 691 22.50 -17.07 32.10
CA SER A 691 22.49 -15.60 32.08
C SER A 691 22.09 -15.06 33.47
N GLU A 692 22.90 -14.15 34.02
CA GLU A 692 22.53 -13.38 35.21
C GLU A 692 21.21 -12.63 34.94
N GLU A 693 20.48 -12.20 35.99
CA GLU A 693 19.20 -11.47 35.91
C GLU A 693 19.34 -10.05 35.28
N GLU A 694 20.07 -9.95 34.18
CA GLU A 694 20.42 -8.74 33.45
C GLU A 694 20.02 -8.84 31.98
N ILE A 695 19.72 -7.67 31.40
CA ILE A 695 19.47 -7.48 29.96
C ILE A 695 20.70 -6.75 29.40
N PRO A 696 21.23 -7.13 28.23
CA PRO A 696 20.62 -8.07 27.29
C PRO A 696 21.02 -9.53 27.54
N ILE A 697 20.11 -10.46 27.24
CA ILE A 697 20.30 -11.88 27.54
C ILE A 697 21.01 -12.55 26.34
N PRO A 698 22.19 -13.16 26.52
CA PRO A 698 22.87 -13.88 25.44
C PRO A 698 22.07 -15.12 25.04
N THR A 699 22.16 -15.49 23.77
CA THR A 699 21.49 -16.66 23.22
C THR A 699 22.48 -17.66 22.66
N ALA A 700 22.06 -18.92 22.57
CA ALA A 700 22.80 -20.01 21.97
C ALA A 700 22.00 -20.61 20.81
N GLU A 701 22.67 -20.94 19.72
CA GLU A 701 22.09 -21.70 18.61
C GLU A 701 21.87 -23.16 19.03
N ILE A 702 20.71 -23.71 18.70
CA ILE A 702 20.30 -25.09 19.04
C ILE A 702 20.23 -25.97 17.80
N TRP A 703 19.73 -25.41 16.69
CA TRP A 703 19.57 -26.13 15.43
C TRP A 703 19.74 -25.17 14.26
N SER A 704 20.11 -25.71 13.11
CA SER A 704 20.09 -25.00 11.84
C SER A 704 19.47 -25.87 10.74
N PHE A 705 18.63 -25.22 9.95
CA PHE A 705 18.09 -25.76 8.71
C PHE A 705 18.82 -25.10 7.55
N ILE A 706 19.58 -25.89 6.79
CA ILE A 706 20.33 -25.41 5.63
C ILE A 706 19.50 -25.75 4.39
N VAL A 707 19.21 -24.73 3.58
CA VAL A 707 18.50 -24.91 2.32
C VAL A 707 19.34 -25.82 1.40
N PRO A 708 18.74 -26.86 0.78
CA PRO A 708 19.49 -27.76 -0.09
C PRO A 708 20.25 -27.04 -1.22
N PRO A 709 21.39 -27.60 -1.69
CA PRO A 709 22.12 -27.03 -2.82
C PRO A 709 21.21 -26.89 -4.05
N HIS A 710 21.34 -25.79 -4.80
CA HIS A 710 20.50 -25.42 -5.95
C HIS A 710 19.06 -24.99 -5.61
N GLU A 711 18.73 -24.84 -4.33
CA GLU A 711 17.51 -24.19 -3.88
C GLU A 711 17.83 -22.78 -3.32
N THR A 712 16.90 -21.84 -3.51
CA THR A 712 16.94 -20.47 -3.00
C THR A 712 15.75 -20.27 -2.08
N LEU A 713 15.98 -19.68 -0.90
CA LEU A 713 14.91 -19.41 0.06
C LEU A 713 13.98 -18.32 -0.49
N LEU A 714 12.68 -18.58 -0.55
CA LEU A 714 11.67 -17.59 -0.93
C LEU A 714 11.02 -16.96 0.29
N ASP A 715 10.46 -17.79 1.19
CA ASP A 715 9.69 -17.31 2.34
C ASP A 715 9.71 -18.31 3.50
N VAL A 716 9.55 -17.80 4.72
CA VAL A 716 9.44 -18.56 5.98
C VAL A 716 8.31 -17.95 6.80
N LEU A 717 7.16 -18.63 6.83
CA LEU A 717 5.98 -18.16 7.54
C LEU A 717 5.67 -19.05 8.75
N PRO A 718 5.32 -18.49 9.92
CA PRO A 718 4.80 -19.26 11.03
C PRO A 718 3.38 -19.78 10.75
N LEU A 719 2.98 -20.81 11.49
CA LEU A 719 1.59 -21.28 11.49
C LEU A 719 0.61 -20.13 11.77
N SER A 720 -0.41 -19.99 10.92
CA SER A 720 -1.45 -18.97 11.11
C SER A 720 -2.18 -19.16 12.43
N PRO A 721 -2.22 -18.15 13.32
CA PRO A 721 -2.80 -18.29 14.65
C PRO A 721 -4.32 -18.45 14.58
N SER A 722 -4.82 -19.52 15.17
CA SER A 722 -6.24 -19.84 15.11
C SER A 722 -6.67 -20.79 16.23
N PRO A 723 -7.83 -20.55 16.89
CA PRO A 723 -8.40 -21.52 17.83
C PRO A 723 -8.85 -22.78 17.08
N THR A 724 -8.64 -23.94 17.71
CA THR A 724 -9.03 -25.25 17.17
C THR A 724 -10.21 -25.80 17.97
N ALA A 725 -11.39 -25.89 17.34
CA ALA A 725 -12.58 -26.43 18.02
C ALA A 725 -12.59 -27.97 18.09
N SER A 726 -12.00 -28.65 17.11
CA SER A 726 -11.95 -30.12 17.05
C SER A 726 -10.54 -30.65 16.83
N PHE A 727 -10.09 -31.49 17.77
CA PHE A 727 -8.78 -32.17 17.74
C PHE A 727 -8.72 -33.37 16.78
N GLY A 728 -9.87 -33.85 16.31
CA GLY A 728 -9.93 -34.98 15.38
C GLY A 728 -11.07 -34.86 14.38
N LYS A 729 -11.01 -35.68 13.35
CA LYS A 729 -12.03 -35.81 12.30
C LYS A 729 -12.59 -37.22 12.33
N VAL A 730 -13.90 -37.34 12.52
CA VAL A 730 -14.59 -38.64 12.51
C VAL A 730 -14.82 -39.06 11.06
N THR A 731 -14.35 -40.25 10.70
CA THR A 731 -14.52 -40.83 9.37
C THR A 731 -15.83 -41.59 9.25
N GLY A 732 -16.23 -41.95 8.02
CA GLY A 732 -17.46 -42.70 7.76
C GLY A 732 -17.47 -44.06 8.48
N ASP A 733 -16.29 -44.66 8.69
CA ASP A 733 -16.14 -45.91 9.44
C ASP A 733 -16.17 -45.74 10.96
N LYS A 734 -16.57 -44.55 11.45
CA LYS A 734 -16.63 -44.16 12.88
C LYS A 734 -15.28 -44.22 13.60
N LYS A 735 -14.18 -44.18 12.86
CA LYS A 735 -12.82 -43.99 13.40
C LYS A 735 -12.53 -42.50 13.48
N THR A 736 -11.60 -42.11 14.35
CA THR A 736 -11.19 -40.71 14.49
C THR A 736 -9.76 -40.57 13.98
N LEU A 737 -9.57 -39.69 12.99
CA LEU A 737 -8.25 -39.21 12.59
C LEU A 737 -7.89 -38.03 13.50
N TYR A 738 -6.86 -38.19 14.34
CA TYR A 738 -6.38 -37.12 15.21
C TYR A 738 -5.48 -36.18 14.43
N LYS A 739 -5.77 -34.87 14.48
CA LYS A 739 -5.01 -33.85 13.77
C LYS A 739 -3.64 -33.68 14.43
N TYR A 740 -2.59 -33.54 13.63
CA TYR A 740 -1.30 -33.11 14.14
C TYR A 740 -1.32 -31.59 14.38
N LEU A 741 -1.30 -31.17 15.65
CA LEU A 741 -1.52 -29.78 16.08
C LEU A 741 -0.33 -29.21 16.86
N ASN A 742 0.78 -28.96 16.16
CA ASN A 742 1.94 -28.31 16.75
C ASN A 742 1.89 -26.78 16.47
N PRO A 743 1.83 -25.91 17.50
CA PRO A 743 1.80 -24.46 17.30
C PRO A 743 3.14 -23.88 16.84
N HIS A 744 4.22 -24.66 16.86
CA HIS A 744 5.58 -24.25 16.53
C HIS A 744 5.99 -24.63 15.10
N LEU A 745 5.04 -24.79 14.19
CA LEU A 745 5.34 -25.12 12.79
C LEU A 745 5.67 -23.86 11.98
N LEU A 746 6.69 -23.98 11.13
CA LEU A 746 7.09 -23.02 10.11
C LEU A 746 6.90 -23.65 8.74
N THR A 747 6.33 -22.90 7.80
CA THR A 747 6.34 -23.25 6.38
C THR A 747 7.49 -22.56 5.68
N VAL A 748 8.38 -23.35 5.09
CA VAL A 748 9.56 -22.89 4.36
C VAL A 748 9.36 -23.17 2.88
N THR A 749 9.41 -22.12 2.07
CA THR A 749 9.18 -22.15 0.62
C THR A 749 10.50 -21.90 -0.09
N THR A 750 10.90 -22.77 -1.03
CA THR A 750 12.17 -22.64 -1.76
C THR A 750 11.99 -22.77 -3.28
N ARG A 751 12.87 -22.12 -4.04
CA ARG A 751 12.90 -22.15 -5.51
C ARG A 751 14.15 -22.84 -6.03
N SER A 752 14.01 -23.63 -7.09
CA SER A 752 15.09 -24.33 -7.79
C SER A 752 15.00 -24.08 -9.31
N GLU A 753 16.04 -24.42 -10.07
CA GLU A 753 16.06 -24.23 -11.54
C GLU A 753 14.90 -24.93 -12.27
N ASN A 754 14.42 -26.07 -11.76
CA ASN A 754 13.37 -26.89 -12.41
C ASN A 754 12.12 -27.05 -11.55
N GLY A 755 11.88 -26.17 -10.56
CA GLY A 755 10.82 -26.39 -9.60
C GLY A 755 10.93 -25.59 -8.32
N GLY A 756 10.25 -26.06 -7.28
CA GLY A 756 10.39 -25.56 -5.92
C GLY A 756 10.11 -26.66 -4.89
N ALA A 757 10.37 -26.36 -3.63
CA ALA A 757 10.01 -27.23 -2.52
C ALA A 757 9.32 -26.49 -1.38
N VAL A 758 8.40 -27.18 -0.72
CA VAL A 758 7.74 -26.71 0.51
C VAL A 758 8.12 -27.65 1.64
N TYR A 759 8.63 -27.10 2.73
CA TYR A 759 8.98 -27.81 3.96
C TYR A 759 8.13 -27.30 5.12
N VAL A 760 7.66 -28.21 5.96
CA VAL A 760 7.08 -27.88 7.26
C VAL A 760 8.12 -28.24 8.30
N VAL A 761 8.66 -27.24 8.99
CA VAL A 761 9.76 -27.37 9.95
C VAL A 761 9.27 -27.01 11.34
N ASP A 762 9.63 -27.79 12.34
CA ASP A 762 9.39 -27.45 13.75
C ASP A 762 10.38 -26.36 14.20
N SER A 763 9.89 -25.20 14.63
CA SER A 763 10.70 -24.05 15.06
C SER A 763 11.47 -24.29 16.37
N VAL A 764 11.09 -25.30 17.14
CA VAL A 764 11.75 -25.64 18.41
C VAL A 764 12.91 -26.61 18.17
N THR A 765 12.72 -27.62 17.32
CA THR A 765 13.71 -28.69 17.12
C THR A 765 14.48 -28.63 15.80
N GLY A 766 14.00 -27.86 14.82
CA GLY A 766 14.54 -27.82 13.46
C GLY A 766 14.18 -29.06 12.62
N LYS A 767 13.34 -29.96 13.13
CA LYS A 767 12.96 -31.19 12.43
C LYS A 767 11.99 -30.87 11.28
N VAL A 768 12.29 -31.41 10.11
CA VAL A 768 11.36 -31.40 8.97
C VAL A 768 10.25 -32.42 9.24
N ILE A 769 9.02 -31.92 9.40
CA ILE A 769 7.80 -32.70 9.64
C ILE A 769 7.22 -33.22 8.33
N TYR A 770 7.19 -32.37 7.30
CA TYR A 770 6.71 -32.70 5.96
C TYR A 770 7.56 -31.99 4.93
N SER A 771 7.78 -32.60 3.78
CA SER A 771 8.41 -31.96 2.63
C SER A 771 7.80 -32.45 1.33
N THR A 772 7.75 -31.56 0.35
CA THR A 772 7.30 -31.90 -1.01
C THR A 772 8.06 -31.07 -2.02
N LYS A 773 8.35 -31.67 -3.18
CA LYS A 773 8.99 -31.01 -4.32
C LYS A 773 7.98 -30.94 -5.47
N VAL A 774 7.90 -29.79 -6.11
CA VAL A 774 7.01 -29.54 -7.24
C VAL A 774 7.82 -29.14 -8.47
N GLU A 775 7.41 -29.65 -9.64
CA GLU A 775 7.92 -29.16 -10.92
C GLU A 775 7.22 -27.85 -11.26
N SER A 776 8.01 -26.80 -11.53
CA SER A 776 7.55 -25.46 -11.88
C SER A 776 8.23 -25.02 -13.18
N ALA A 777 7.52 -24.24 -13.99
CA ALA A 777 8.03 -23.75 -15.27
C ALA A 777 9.10 -22.65 -15.07
N ASN A 778 8.91 -21.77 -14.07
CA ASN A 778 9.75 -20.60 -13.83
C ASN A 778 10.31 -20.52 -12.40
N GLY A 779 9.89 -21.40 -11.48
CA GLY A 779 10.29 -21.39 -10.07
C GLY A 779 9.76 -20.20 -9.26
N ASP A 780 9.31 -19.13 -9.91
CA ASP A 780 8.67 -17.96 -9.31
C ASP A 780 7.18 -18.16 -9.03
N GLY A 781 6.66 -17.36 -8.10
CA GLY A 781 5.24 -17.38 -7.72
C GLY A 781 4.84 -18.53 -6.80
N MET A 782 5.80 -19.21 -6.16
CA MET A 782 5.50 -20.23 -5.14
C MET A 782 5.25 -19.58 -3.78
N GLU A 783 4.17 -20.00 -3.11
CA GLU A 783 3.77 -19.49 -1.81
C GLU A 783 3.11 -20.61 -1.03
N SER A 784 3.31 -20.65 0.29
CA SER A 784 2.68 -21.64 1.17
C SER A 784 2.18 -21.00 2.46
N VAL A 785 1.02 -21.45 2.92
CA VAL A 785 0.39 -21.02 4.17
C VAL A 785 -0.16 -22.23 4.91
N MET A 786 -0.11 -22.22 6.23
CA MET A 786 -0.61 -23.32 7.06
C MET A 786 -1.48 -22.81 8.20
N LEU A 787 -2.58 -23.51 8.46
CA LEU A 787 -3.50 -23.26 9.57
C LEU A 787 -3.90 -24.59 10.22
N GLU A 788 -3.85 -24.65 11.54
CA GLU A 788 -4.05 -25.90 12.29
C GLU A 788 -3.14 -27.03 11.78
N ASN A 789 -3.73 -28.04 11.12
CA ASN A 789 -3.06 -29.19 10.53
C ASN A 789 -3.07 -29.15 8.99
N TRP A 790 -3.49 -28.03 8.40
CA TRP A 790 -3.80 -27.90 6.98
C TRP A 790 -2.84 -26.92 6.31
N LEU A 791 -1.97 -27.47 5.47
CA LEU A 791 -1.03 -26.74 4.62
C LEU A 791 -1.63 -26.58 3.23
N VAL A 792 -1.54 -25.37 2.68
CA VAL A 792 -1.91 -25.06 1.30
C VAL A 792 -0.74 -24.35 0.64
N TYR A 793 -0.43 -24.71 -0.60
CA TYR A 793 0.62 -24.05 -1.37
C TYR A 793 0.24 -23.93 -2.84
N ARG A 794 0.71 -22.88 -3.51
CA ARG A 794 0.49 -22.64 -4.95
C ARG A 794 1.81 -22.64 -5.71
N TRP A 795 1.76 -22.98 -6.99
CA TRP A 795 2.89 -22.84 -7.91
C TRP A 795 2.43 -22.78 -9.38
N GLU A 796 3.29 -22.26 -10.25
CA GLU A 796 3.08 -22.28 -11.70
C GLU A 796 3.67 -23.57 -12.31
N GLY A 797 2.81 -24.52 -12.70
CA GLY A 797 3.23 -25.73 -13.40
C GLY A 797 3.35 -25.53 -14.92
N LYS A 798 3.85 -26.53 -15.64
CA LYS A 798 3.97 -26.50 -17.12
C LYS A 798 2.64 -26.25 -17.86
N ASP A 799 1.54 -26.74 -17.29
CA ASP A 799 0.20 -26.62 -17.86
C ASP A 799 -0.63 -25.49 -17.20
N GLY A 800 0.02 -24.56 -16.50
CA GLY A 800 -0.61 -23.45 -15.78
C GLY A 800 -0.56 -23.56 -14.27
N TRP A 801 -1.26 -22.64 -13.60
CA TRP A 801 -1.27 -22.50 -12.15
C TRP A 801 -1.90 -23.69 -11.43
N ARG A 802 -1.32 -24.09 -10.30
CA ARG A 802 -1.76 -25.23 -9.49
C ARG A 802 -1.79 -24.87 -8.02
N ILE A 803 -2.61 -25.61 -7.28
CA ILE A 803 -2.71 -25.52 -5.83
C ILE A 803 -2.62 -26.92 -5.22
N GLY A 804 -1.84 -27.05 -4.16
CA GLY A 804 -1.66 -28.25 -3.37
C GLY A 804 -2.28 -28.07 -2.00
N SER A 805 -2.90 -29.12 -1.49
CA SER A 805 -3.47 -29.17 -0.14
C SER A 805 -2.95 -30.40 0.58
N VAL A 806 -2.48 -30.20 1.81
CA VAL A 806 -1.93 -31.24 2.66
C VAL A 806 -2.58 -31.16 4.03
N GLU A 807 -3.14 -32.27 4.51
CA GLU A 807 -3.61 -32.38 5.90
C GLU A 807 -2.73 -33.38 6.67
N LEU A 808 -2.19 -32.94 7.80
CA LEU A 808 -1.34 -33.75 8.67
C LEU A 808 -2.17 -34.36 9.82
N TYR A 809 -2.01 -35.66 10.03
CA TYR A 809 -2.68 -36.42 11.09
C TYR A 809 -1.67 -37.27 11.85
N GLU A 810 -1.98 -37.57 13.10
CA GLU A 810 -1.21 -38.50 13.92
C GLU A 810 -1.51 -39.94 13.50
N ASN A 811 -0.47 -40.76 13.33
CA ASN A 811 -0.58 -42.18 13.05
C ASN A 811 -0.67 -42.99 14.35
N VAL A 812 -1.74 -42.77 15.11
CA VAL A 812 -1.91 -43.44 16.41
C VAL A 812 -2.58 -44.79 16.23
N THR A 813 -1.97 -45.85 16.76
CA THR A 813 -2.56 -47.20 16.84
C THR A 813 -3.51 -47.35 18.03
N ASP A 814 -3.34 -46.50 19.06
CA ASP A 814 -4.18 -46.36 20.23
C ASP A 814 -5.40 -45.44 20.02
N SER A 815 -6.38 -45.54 20.93
CA SER A 815 -7.67 -44.85 20.84
C SER A 815 -7.67 -43.35 21.18
N LYS A 816 -6.51 -42.71 21.43
CA LYS A 816 -6.39 -41.31 21.88
C LYS A 816 -5.28 -40.57 21.14
N GLY A 817 -5.54 -39.34 20.72
CA GLY A 817 -4.52 -38.45 20.15
C GLY A 817 -3.57 -37.89 21.21
N GLU A 818 -2.38 -37.48 20.77
CA GLU A 818 -1.22 -37.17 21.61
C GLU A 818 -0.83 -35.68 21.58
N THR A 819 -1.06 -34.94 20.48
CA THR A 819 -0.44 -33.61 20.29
C THR A 819 -0.91 -32.50 21.27
N PRO A 820 -2.16 -32.40 21.75
CA PRO A 820 -2.49 -31.34 22.71
C PRO A 820 -1.91 -31.67 24.11
N GLY A 821 -0.70 -31.16 24.39
CA GLY A 821 -0.09 -31.19 25.73
C GLY A 821 1.30 -31.83 25.85
N ILE A 822 1.95 -32.18 24.74
CA ILE A 822 3.28 -32.80 24.72
C ILE A 822 4.35 -31.78 24.29
N SER A 823 5.56 -31.93 24.86
CA SER A 823 6.74 -31.12 24.50
C SER A 823 7.19 -31.40 23.07
N GLY A 824 7.61 -30.36 22.33
CA GLY A 824 8.19 -30.51 20.98
C GLY A 824 9.44 -31.41 20.92
N PHE A 825 10.10 -31.65 22.07
CA PHE A 825 11.24 -32.56 22.19
C PHE A 825 10.86 -34.03 22.43
N ALA A 826 9.57 -34.38 22.43
CA ALA A 826 9.14 -35.77 22.63
C ALA A 826 9.50 -36.65 21.41
N ASP A 827 10.04 -37.84 21.69
CA ASP A 827 10.94 -38.56 20.80
C ASP A 827 10.29 -39.35 19.64
N LYS A 828 8.97 -39.24 19.39
CA LYS A 828 8.31 -39.83 18.20
C LYS A 828 6.85 -39.42 18.09
N HIS A 829 6.54 -38.63 17.07
CA HIS A 829 5.19 -38.57 16.50
C HIS A 829 5.29 -39.21 15.12
N ASP A 830 4.56 -40.30 14.89
CA ASP A 830 4.38 -40.85 13.55
C ASP A 830 3.24 -40.07 12.89
N ILE A 831 3.51 -39.46 11.73
CA ILE A 831 2.63 -38.48 11.09
C ILE A 831 2.27 -38.99 9.71
N VAL A 832 0.98 -39.01 9.41
CA VAL A 832 0.45 -39.32 8.09
C VAL A 832 0.00 -38.03 7.43
N ALA A 833 0.49 -37.80 6.22
CA ALA A 833 0.07 -36.69 5.37
C ALA A 833 -0.87 -37.19 4.28
N PHE A 834 -2.06 -36.60 4.17
CA PHE A 834 -2.90 -36.72 2.99
C PHE A 834 -2.61 -35.54 2.08
N THR A 835 -2.28 -35.80 0.82
CA THR A 835 -1.89 -34.78 -0.15
C THR A 835 -2.69 -34.91 -1.43
N GLN A 836 -3.08 -33.78 -2.01
CA GLN A 836 -3.73 -33.71 -3.31
C GLN A 836 -3.46 -32.35 -3.97
N SER A 837 -3.51 -32.30 -5.30
CA SER A 837 -3.35 -31.06 -6.06
C SER A 837 -4.44 -30.83 -7.09
N TRP A 838 -4.65 -29.57 -7.48
CA TRP A 838 -5.64 -29.13 -8.47
C TRP A 838 -5.01 -28.14 -9.46
N VAL A 839 -5.58 -28.07 -10.67
CA VAL A 839 -5.29 -27.03 -11.66
C VAL A 839 -6.24 -25.86 -11.45
N LEU A 840 -5.69 -24.65 -11.50
CA LEU A 840 -6.41 -23.40 -11.33
C LEU A 840 -6.64 -22.70 -12.69
N PRO A 841 -7.69 -21.86 -12.79
CA PRO A 841 -8.02 -21.14 -14.02
C PRO A 841 -7.08 -19.98 -14.34
N GLY A 842 -6.29 -19.52 -13.37
CA GLY A 842 -5.38 -18.39 -13.53
C GLY A 842 -4.50 -18.21 -12.30
N GLU A 843 -3.68 -17.18 -12.34
CA GLU A 843 -2.78 -16.83 -11.25
C GLU A 843 -3.55 -16.53 -9.95
N ILE A 844 -2.94 -16.93 -8.85
CA ILE A 844 -3.28 -16.50 -7.51
C ILE A 844 -2.07 -15.76 -6.99
N SER A 845 -2.17 -14.52 -6.50
CA SER A 845 -0.99 -13.74 -6.07
C SER A 845 -0.72 -13.77 -4.56
N MET A 846 -1.68 -14.17 -3.73
CA MET A 846 -1.53 -14.28 -2.28
C MET A 846 -2.55 -15.25 -1.68
N LEU A 847 -2.19 -15.90 -0.57
CA LEU A 847 -3.02 -16.83 0.18
C LEU A 847 -3.28 -16.35 1.62
N GLY A 848 -4.48 -16.58 2.13
CA GLY A 848 -4.84 -16.32 3.53
C GLY A 848 -5.99 -17.20 4.00
N PHE A 849 -6.34 -17.14 5.28
CA PHE A 849 -7.45 -17.91 5.85
C PHE A 849 -8.45 -17.04 6.59
N THR A 850 -9.71 -17.47 6.59
CA THR A 850 -10.76 -16.86 7.43
C THR A 850 -10.56 -17.19 8.91
N ASN A 851 -10.65 -16.20 9.80
CA ASN A 851 -10.53 -16.39 11.25
C ASN A 851 -11.85 -16.18 12.02
N SER A 852 -12.11 -17.01 13.02
CA SER A 852 -13.32 -17.02 13.86
C SER A 852 -12.94 -17.23 15.33
N LYS A 853 -13.83 -16.82 16.24
CA LYS A 853 -13.54 -16.68 17.67
C LYS A 853 -13.21 -18.02 18.34
N LEU A 854 -13.88 -19.10 17.97
CA LEU A 854 -13.76 -20.43 18.56
C LEU A 854 -13.26 -21.48 17.56
N GLY A 855 -13.29 -21.20 16.26
CA GLY A 855 -12.87 -22.13 15.22
C GLY A 855 -13.83 -23.28 14.96
N VAL A 856 -15.11 -23.05 15.24
CA VAL A 856 -16.23 -23.95 14.96
C VAL A 856 -16.71 -23.76 13.52
N THR A 857 -16.77 -22.52 13.02
CA THR A 857 -17.18 -22.27 11.64
C THR A 857 -16.19 -22.89 10.65
N ALA A 858 -16.68 -23.28 9.48
CA ALA A 858 -15.83 -23.84 8.44
C ALA A 858 -14.78 -22.81 7.99
N ARG A 859 -13.53 -23.23 7.85
CA ARG A 859 -12.46 -22.37 7.33
C ARG A 859 -12.52 -22.31 5.81
N GLU A 860 -12.29 -21.14 5.24
CA GLU A 860 -12.07 -20.95 3.81
C GLU A 860 -10.67 -20.37 3.56
N LEU A 861 -10.09 -20.75 2.44
CA LEU A 861 -8.89 -20.15 1.90
C LEU A 861 -9.30 -18.88 1.14
N LEU A 862 -8.77 -17.73 1.55
CA LEU A 862 -8.87 -16.48 0.83
C LEU A 862 -7.69 -16.36 -0.12
N PHE A 863 -7.93 -15.79 -1.30
CA PHE A 863 -6.89 -15.58 -2.27
C PHE A 863 -7.18 -14.38 -3.19
N ILE A 864 -6.14 -13.81 -3.78
CA ILE A 864 -6.26 -12.78 -4.81
C ILE A 864 -6.04 -13.43 -6.17
N ASN A 865 -6.97 -13.29 -7.10
CA ASN A 865 -6.85 -13.83 -8.45
C ASN A 865 -6.04 -12.90 -9.38
N ALA A 866 -5.75 -13.37 -10.60
CA ALA A 866 -5.07 -12.60 -11.65
C ALA A 866 -5.73 -11.25 -12.00
N GLN A 867 -7.02 -11.08 -11.70
CA GLN A 867 -7.74 -9.82 -11.92
C GLN A 867 -7.64 -8.85 -10.73
N GLY A 868 -6.87 -9.17 -9.69
CA GLY A 868 -6.76 -8.38 -8.47
C GLY A 868 -7.97 -8.51 -7.53
N GLN A 869 -8.87 -9.46 -7.80
CA GLN A 869 -10.09 -9.66 -7.00
C GLN A 869 -9.84 -10.64 -5.86
N ILE A 870 -10.48 -10.38 -4.71
CA ILE A 870 -10.45 -11.30 -3.58
C ILE A 870 -11.55 -12.35 -3.78
N ALA A 871 -11.19 -13.62 -3.66
CA ALA A 871 -12.12 -14.74 -3.72
C ALA A 871 -11.83 -15.75 -2.60
N SER A 872 -12.77 -16.67 -2.40
CA SER A 872 -12.70 -17.70 -1.37
C SER A 872 -12.87 -19.11 -1.93
N ILE A 873 -12.14 -20.08 -1.36
CA ILE A 873 -12.29 -21.52 -1.62
C ILE A 873 -12.60 -22.23 -0.29
N PRO A 874 -13.76 -22.89 -0.15
CA PRO A 874 -14.06 -23.70 1.01
C PRO A 874 -13.05 -24.83 1.22
N ARG A 875 -12.63 -25.08 2.48
CA ARG A 875 -11.76 -26.21 2.82
C ARG A 875 -12.25 -27.56 2.29
N LYS A 876 -13.57 -27.76 2.18
CA LYS A 876 -14.17 -29.00 1.62
C LYS A 876 -13.79 -29.25 0.15
N LEU A 877 -13.59 -28.19 -0.64
CA LEU A 877 -13.15 -28.34 -2.03
C LEU A 877 -11.65 -28.70 -2.12
N LEU A 878 -10.87 -28.28 -1.12
CA LEU A 878 -9.44 -28.57 -0.99
C LEU A 878 -9.17 -29.72 0.00
N ASP A 879 -10.16 -30.58 0.30
CA ASP A 879 -9.92 -31.77 1.14
C ASP A 879 -9.08 -32.78 0.32
N PRO A 880 -7.85 -33.12 0.76
CA PRO A 880 -6.99 -34.03 0.00
C PRO A 880 -7.52 -35.47 -0.03
N ARG A 881 -8.54 -35.80 0.78
CA ARG A 881 -9.15 -37.14 0.84
C ARG A 881 -10.31 -37.31 -0.16
N ARG A 882 -10.58 -36.32 -1.02
CA ARG A 882 -11.61 -36.42 -2.07
C ARG A 882 -11.35 -37.65 -2.96
N PRO A 883 -12.32 -38.58 -3.10
CA PRO A 883 -12.08 -39.85 -3.79
C PRO A 883 -11.92 -39.63 -5.30
N ILE A 884 -10.86 -40.22 -5.87
CA ILE A 884 -10.59 -40.20 -7.33
C ILE A 884 -11.52 -41.18 -8.06
N GLU A 885 -11.80 -42.31 -7.43
CA GLU A 885 -12.75 -43.29 -7.93
C GLU A 885 -14.17 -43.01 -7.45
N LYS A 886 -15.11 -43.89 -7.84
CA LYS A 886 -16.49 -43.80 -7.38
C LYS A 886 -16.54 -43.84 -5.84
N PRO A 887 -17.18 -42.85 -5.18
CA PRO A 887 -17.20 -42.77 -3.71
C PRO A 887 -17.70 -44.06 -3.06
N THR A 888 -16.96 -44.54 -2.07
CA THR A 888 -17.33 -45.68 -1.21
C THR A 888 -18.52 -45.33 -0.31
N SER A 889 -19.03 -46.29 0.47
CA SER A 889 -20.07 -46.00 1.48
C SER A 889 -19.57 -45.06 2.57
N SER A 890 -18.31 -45.24 3.01
CA SER A 890 -17.65 -44.41 4.02
C SER A 890 -17.47 -42.97 3.51
N ASP A 891 -17.00 -42.81 2.27
CA ASP A 891 -16.83 -41.48 1.64
C ASP A 891 -18.16 -40.71 1.54
N LYS A 892 -19.25 -41.42 1.23
CA LYS A 892 -20.60 -40.84 1.14
C LYS A 892 -21.15 -40.44 2.50
N GLU A 893 -20.84 -41.20 3.55
CA GLU A 893 -21.22 -40.87 4.93
C GLU A 893 -20.51 -39.59 5.40
N GLU A 894 -19.25 -39.38 5.00
CA GLU A 894 -18.51 -38.13 5.21
C GLU A 894 -18.92 -36.98 4.28
N MET A 895 -19.79 -37.24 3.29
CA MET A 895 -20.15 -36.30 2.23
C MET A 895 -18.93 -35.78 1.44
N LEU A 896 -17.95 -36.64 1.17
CA LEU A 896 -16.79 -36.29 0.35
C LEU A 896 -17.19 -36.07 -1.11
N ILE A 897 -16.72 -34.96 -1.65
CA ILE A 897 -16.95 -34.57 -3.05
C ILE A 897 -15.96 -35.36 -3.92
N PRO A 898 -16.40 -36.07 -4.98
CA PRO A 898 -15.48 -36.73 -5.91
C PRO A 898 -14.40 -35.77 -6.40
N TYR A 899 -13.17 -36.24 -6.53
CA TYR A 899 -12.07 -35.43 -7.00
C TYR A 899 -12.29 -35.04 -8.46
N ASP A 900 -12.06 -33.77 -8.73
CA ASP A 900 -12.01 -33.19 -10.07
C ASP A 900 -10.68 -32.44 -10.14
N THR A 901 -9.89 -32.68 -11.18
CA THR A 901 -8.55 -32.12 -11.34
C THR A 901 -8.60 -30.61 -11.54
N TYR A 902 -9.66 -30.10 -12.17
CA TYR A 902 -9.82 -28.70 -12.47
C TYR A 902 -10.73 -28.02 -11.43
N LEU A 903 -10.19 -27.02 -10.73
CA LEU A 903 -10.97 -26.22 -9.79
C LEU A 903 -11.51 -24.98 -10.50
N ALA A 904 -12.77 -25.04 -10.95
CA ALA A 904 -13.39 -23.93 -11.66
C ALA A 904 -13.52 -22.67 -10.79
N SER A 905 -13.33 -21.49 -11.41
CA SER A 905 -13.63 -20.21 -10.75
C SER A 905 -15.14 -20.07 -10.56
N GLU A 906 -15.57 -19.80 -9.33
CA GLU A 906 -16.97 -19.50 -9.00
C GLU A 906 -17.14 -17.98 -8.80
N PRO A 907 -17.74 -17.25 -9.77
CA PRO A 907 -17.95 -15.80 -9.63
C PRO A 907 -18.76 -15.39 -8.40
N ARG A 908 -19.59 -16.30 -7.86
CA ARG A 908 -20.38 -16.08 -6.63
C ARG A 908 -19.53 -16.00 -5.36
N ARG A 909 -18.29 -16.47 -5.41
CA ARG A 909 -17.32 -16.46 -4.29
C ARG A 909 -16.32 -15.32 -4.36
N VAL A 910 -16.43 -14.47 -5.38
CA VAL A 910 -15.65 -13.24 -5.49
C VAL A 910 -16.24 -12.22 -4.52
N ILE A 911 -15.45 -11.83 -3.52
CA ILE A 911 -15.84 -10.96 -2.42
C ILE A 911 -15.84 -9.50 -2.87
N THR A 912 -14.87 -9.09 -3.70
CA THR A 912 -14.79 -7.71 -4.20
C THR A 912 -15.83 -7.36 -5.26
N HIS A 913 -16.53 -8.36 -5.82
CA HIS A 913 -17.61 -8.29 -6.82
C HIS A 913 -17.72 -7.00 -7.66
N THR A 914 -18.24 -5.90 -7.13
CA THR A 914 -18.44 -4.61 -7.83
C THR A 914 -17.22 -3.71 -7.93
N TYR A 915 -16.23 -3.89 -7.07
CA TYR A 915 -15.09 -2.98 -6.94
C TYR A 915 -13.91 -3.42 -7.80
N PRO A 916 -13.43 -2.56 -8.71
CA PRO A 916 -12.22 -2.80 -9.49
C PRO A 916 -11.00 -2.49 -8.63
N VAL A 917 -10.69 -3.39 -7.70
CA VAL A 917 -9.55 -3.23 -6.78
C VAL A 917 -8.24 -3.49 -7.52
N ILE A 918 -7.25 -2.62 -7.33
CA ILE A 918 -5.96 -2.69 -8.02
C ILE A 918 -4.84 -2.84 -6.99
N GLY A 919 -3.88 -3.72 -7.27
CA GLY A 919 -2.60 -3.78 -6.57
C GLY A 919 -2.67 -4.21 -5.10
N LEU A 920 -3.69 -4.99 -4.70
CA LEU A 920 -3.73 -5.63 -3.38
C LEU A 920 -2.55 -6.61 -3.22
N LYS A 921 -1.94 -6.61 -2.04
CA LYS A 921 -0.78 -7.46 -1.71
C LYS A 921 -0.99 -8.32 -0.47
N HIS A 922 -1.80 -7.86 0.48
CA HIS A 922 -2.00 -8.53 1.78
C HIS A 922 -3.48 -8.61 2.14
N ILE A 923 -3.87 -9.66 2.87
CA ILE A 923 -5.21 -9.88 3.42
C ILE A 923 -5.02 -10.22 4.88
N LEU A 924 -5.69 -9.46 5.74
CA LEU A 924 -5.82 -9.72 7.16
C LEU A 924 -7.25 -10.12 7.45
N THR A 925 -7.39 -11.05 8.40
CA THR A 925 -8.71 -11.44 8.91
C THR A 925 -8.76 -11.29 10.42
N SER A 926 -9.92 -10.89 10.92
CA SER A 926 -10.16 -10.74 12.37
C SER A 926 -11.49 -11.37 12.75
N PRO A 927 -11.55 -12.16 13.84
CA PRO A 927 -12.80 -12.73 14.32
C PRO A 927 -13.74 -11.64 14.86
N THR A 928 -15.04 -11.80 14.67
CA THR A 928 -16.05 -10.96 15.34
C THR A 928 -16.50 -11.62 16.65
N LEU A 929 -17.43 -11.00 17.39
CA LEU A 929 -18.04 -11.68 18.54
C LEU A 929 -18.95 -12.83 18.12
N LEU A 930 -19.42 -12.81 16.87
CA LEU A 930 -20.16 -13.90 16.24
C LEU A 930 -19.20 -14.92 15.65
N GLU A 931 -19.45 -16.19 15.94
CA GLU A 931 -18.64 -17.31 15.46
C GLU A 931 -18.79 -17.51 13.95
N SER A 932 -19.95 -17.15 13.40
CA SER A 932 -20.23 -17.31 11.97
C SER A 932 -19.49 -16.32 11.07
N THR A 933 -18.95 -15.22 11.62
CA THR A 933 -18.55 -14.05 10.83
C THR A 933 -17.10 -13.62 11.11
N SER A 934 -16.36 -13.37 10.03
CA SER A 934 -14.98 -12.89 10.01
C SER A 934 -14.90 -11.56 9.27
N LEU A 935 -14.12 -10.61 9.79
CA LEU A 935 -13.77 -9.37 9.09
C LEU A 935 -12.61 -9.65 8.14
N ILE A 936 -12.64 -9.02 6.97
CA ILE A 936 -11.56 -9.04 5.98
C ILE A 936 -11.11 -7.61 5.77
N PHE A 937 -9.80 -7.38 5.85
CA PHE A 937 -9.16 -6.15 5.40
C PHE A 937 -8.02 -6.51 4.47
N ALA A 938 -8.04 -5.99 3.25
CA ALA A 938 -7.00 -6.17 2.27
C ALA A 938 -6.36 -4.83 1.93
N HIS A 939 -5.03 -4.83 1.83
CA HIS A 939 -4.26 -3.63 1.51
C HIS A 939 -3.15 -3.92 0.51
N GLY A 940 -2.71 -2.85 -0.15
CA GLY A 940 -1.69 -2.79 -1.17
C GLY A 940 -1.73 -1.38 -1.74
N LEU A 941 -1.80 -1.23 -3.07
CA LEU A 941 -2.12 0.07 -3.66
C LEU A 941 -3.48 0.57 -3.18
N ASP A 942 -4.52 -0.27 -3.27
CA ASP A 942 -5.87 0.03 -2.75
C ASP A 942 -6.11 -0.56 -1.37
N LEU A 943 -7.14 -0.04 -0.71
CA LEU A 943 -7.71 -0.63 0.51
C LEU A 943 -9.10 -1.20 0.24
N PHE A 944 -9.38 -2.37 0.79
CA PHE A 944 -10.69 -3.01 0.73
C PHE A 944 -11.05 -3.64 2.07
N GLY A 945 -12.26 -3.40 2.56
CA GLY A 945 -12.79 -4.02 3.77
C GLY A 945 -14.13 -4.70 3.51
N SER A 946 -14.36 -5.85 4.15
CA SER A 946 -15.63 -6.57 4.07
C SER A 946 -15.81 -7.56 5.23
N ARG A 947 -16.92 -8.30 5.21
CA ARG A 947 -17.22 -9.38 6.15
C ARG A 947 -17.56 -10.65 5.38
N ILE A 948 -17.12 -11.79 5.87
CA ILE A 948 -17.44 -13.09 5.30
C ILE A 948 -18.04 -14.00 6.36
N SER A 949 -19.02 -14.82 5.95
CA SER A 949 -19.61 -15.86 6.79
C SER A 949 -19.50 -17.23 6.11
N PRO A 950 -18.36 -17.95 6.25
CA PRO A 950 -18.10 -19.23 5.58
C PRO A 950 -19.19 -20.28 5.70
N GLY A 951 -19.73 -20.45 6.91
CA GLY A 951 -20.81 -21.40 7.21
C GLY A 951 -22.22 -20.83 7.03
N GLY A 952 -22.34 -19.61 6.51
CA GLY A 952 -23.55 -18.78 6.65
C GLY A 952 -23.75 -18.26 8.07
N THR A 953 -24.69 -17.34 8.25
CA THR A 953 -24.97 -16.67 9.53
C THR A 953 -25.86 -17.53 10.44
N PHE A 954 -25.30 -18.55 11.10
CA PHE A 954 -26.06 -19.47 11.95
C PHE A 954 -26.37 -18.93 13.36
N ASP A 955 -25.65 -17.91 13.81
CA ASP A 955 -25.80 -17.25 15.12
C ASP A 955 -26.51 -15.88 15.03
N MET A 956 -26.99 -15.52 13.83
CA MET A 956 -27.80 -14.34 13.58
C MET A 956 -29.09 -14.72 12.85
N LEU A 957 -30.19 -14.02 13.14
CA LEU A 957 -31.43 -14.21 12.41
C LEU A 957 -31.25 -13.75 10.95
N SER A 958 -31.66 -14.58 9.99
CA SER A 958 -31.52 -14.25 8.56
C SER A 958 -32.20 -12.93 8.20
N ASP A 959 -31.59 -12.15 7.31
CA ASP A 959 -32.16 -10.89 6.82
C ASP A 959 -33.52 -11.07 6.12
N ASN A 960 -33.74 -12.23 5.51
CA ASN A 960 -34.98 -12.60 4.83
C ASN A 960 -36.08 -13.10 5.78
N PHE A 961 -35.88 -13.04 7.09
CA PHE A 961 -36.88 -13.49 8.05
C PHE A 961 -38.11 -12.57 8.02
N ASN A 962 -39.28 -13.13 7.69
CA ASN A 962 -40.52 -12.38 7.53
C ASN A 962 -41.14 -12.03 8.90
N LYS A 963 -40.56 -11.03 9.59
CA LYS A 963 -41.08 -10.50 10.86
C LYS A 963 -42.55 -10.06 10.77
N PRO A 964 -43.01 -9.36 9.70
CA PRO A 964 -44.42 -9.00 9.57
C PRO A 964 -45.37 -10.19 9.57
N GLN A 965 -45.04 -11.26 8.85
CA GLN A 965 -45.86 -12.48 8.81
C GLN A 965 -45.94 -13.16 10.19
N LEU A 966 -44.82 -13.21 10.92
CA LEU A 966 -44.81 -13.73 12.29
C LEU A 966 -45.77 -12.94 13.19
N LEU A 967 -45.67 -11.60 13.16
CA LEU A 967 -46.52 -10.72 13.97
C LEU A 967 -48.00 -10.84 13.61
N LEU A 968 -48.32 -10.91 12.30
CA LEU A 968 -49.69 -11.07 11.82
C LEU A 968 -50.27 -12.42 12.27
N THR A 969 -49.48 -13.49 12.22
CA THR A 969 -49.90 -14.84 12.65
C THR A 969 -50.17 -14.87 14.16
N LEU A 970 -49.28 -14.27 14.97
CA LEU A 970 -49.48 -14.13 16.41
C LEU A 970 -50.73 -13.32 16.75
N ALA A 971 -50.99 -12.24 16.03
CA ALA A 971 -52.20 -11.44 16.19
C ALA A 971 -53.46 -12.23 15.84
N ALA A 972 -53.46 -12.94 14.70
CA ALA A 972 -54.59 -13.76 14.27
C ALA A 972 -54.91 -14.88 15.27
N LEU A 973 -53.89 -15.58 15.77
CA LEU A 973 -54.04 -16.60 16.82
C LEU A 973 -54.58 -16.00 18.12
N SER A 974 -54.07 -14.84 18.54
CA SER A 974 -54.52 -14.16 19.76
C SER A 974 -56.00 -13.75 19.68
N VAL A 975 -56.43 -13.17 18.55
CA VAL A 975 -57.83 -12.86 18.29
C VAL A 975 -58.68 -14.14 18.26
N GLY A 976 -58.19 -15.19 17.60
CA GLY A 976 -58.84 -16.49 17.57
C GLY A 976 -59.08 -17.06 18.98
N ILE A 977 -58.07 -16.99 19.86
CA ILE A 977 -58.18 -17.42 21.27
C ILE A 977 -59.16 -16.53 22.03
N MET A 978 -59.10 -15.21 21.87
CA MET A 978 -60.03 -14.28 22.54
C MET A 978 -61.49 -14.55 22.16
N VAL A 979 -61.75 -14.94 20.91
CA VAL A 979 -63.11 -15.29 20.44
C VAL A 979 -63.51 -16.69 20.89
N ALA A 980 -62.61 -17.68 20.81
CA ALA A 980 -62.90 -19.07 21.14
C ALA A 980 -63.08 -19.29 22.66
N ARG A 981 -62.30 -18.61 23.51
CA ARG A 981 -62.31 -18.77 24.97
C ARG A 981 -63.70 -18.59 25.61
N PRO A 982 -64.44 -17.49 25.36
CA PRO A 982 -65.79 -17.33 25.90
C PRO A 982 -66.79 -18.33 25.28
N ALA A 983 -66.64 -18.69 24.00
CA ALA A 983 -67.51 -19.67 23.35
C ALA A 983 -67.36 -21.07 23.98
N VAL A 984 -66.12 -21.51 24.24
CA VAL A 984 -65.82 -22.77 24.92
C VAL A 984 -66.27 -22.72 26.37
N ARG A 985 -66.01 -21.62 27.09
CA ARG A 985 -66.47 -21.46 28.49
C ARG A 985 -68.00 -21.55 28.59
N ARG A 986 -68.72 -20.87 27.70
CA ARG A 986 -70.19 -20.94 27.64
C ARG A 986 -70.68 -22.35 27.31
N LYS A 987 -69.99 -23.07 26.42
CA LYS A 987 -70.31 -24.47 26.09
C LYS A 987 -70.06 -25.39 27.30
N MET A 988 -68.94 -25.23 28.00
CA MET A 988 -68.63 -25.99 29.21
C MET A 988 -69.58 -25.69 30.36
N GLU A 989 -69.96 -24.43 30.57
CA GLU A 989 -70.98 -24.06 31.55
C GLU A 989 -72.32 -24.68 31.18
N ARG A 990 -72.76 -24.65 29.91
CA ARG A 990 -73.97 -25.36 29.48
C ARG A 990 -73.94 -26.86 29.77
N MET A 991 -72.83 -27.55 29.50
CA MET A 991 -72.66 -28.99 29.80
C MET A 991 -72.52 -29.32 31.29
N ARG A 992 -72.34 -28.32 32.16
CA ARG A 992 -72.29 -28.52 33.62
C ARG A 992 -73.64 -28.28 34.28
N TRP A 993 -74.48 -27.44 33.68
CA TRP A 993 -75.79 -27.06 34.22
C TRP A 993 -76.94 -27.90 33.65
N TYR A 994 -76.72 -28.56 32.51
CA TYR A 994 -77.55 -29.61 31.90
C TYR A 994 -76.65 -30.80 31.58
#